data_AF-A0A9N8Q1A5-F1
#
_entry.id   AF-A0A9N8Q1A5-F1
#
_cell.length_a   1.000
_cell.length_b   1.000
_cell.length_c   1.000
_cell.angle_alpha   90.00
_cell.angle_beta   90.00
_cell.angle_gamma   90.00
#
_symmetry.space_group_name_H-M   'P 1'
#
loop_
_entity.id
_entity.type
_entity.pdbx_description
1 polymer ?
#
loop_
_entity_poly.entity_id
_entity_poly.type
_entity_poly.pdbx_seq_one_letter_code
_entity_poly.pdbx_strand_id
1 'polypeptide(L)'
;MAVRPQHMHDGGIVERRLRPIYDWLDNGNNKKALQEAEKVLKKSPTLQAARALKALALFRLGKGTEAHQVLDALAEEKPSDDNTLQAMTISYRESQQLHKVCALYENAVKSEPTSEELHSHLFMSYVRVGDYRAQQRAAMALFKFAPKNPYYFWAVMSIILQAKTSEDNTKRGILLALAQRMVDNFITENKMEAEQEARLYIMILELQEKWEDILKFIEGPLYSQLVPGSTAQASIPYLKKLGQWKRLNLVCKELLWDNQDRWDYYVPYFDSVFQLMKDNDDSSENSVDNTAEKCHEFICQLVESMTSGRTLRGPYLARLELWKRLSVDGDPTSILGSGLALCVQYLRVFANKPCAVPDLRPYLGMIPQKEREENCRDFLTCLGFDEKSEPDLADDIQRHISCLSIWRMVAAPLPADGALALAATLKGHYLRCLHRGLVTSNITEFCAVDSYGILAAHHYFYAGILQQSSAPVVEALCLLELVLHHSPANFHAKLLLVKLYHVLGNALAADSIYQRLEVKHIQLVSIGWLHCARLAPACAASRALQLLADTRAFLKHHGKDSVEHLTYAYKYGTFEKLVELGAWGARLEACGWGAAAARDQALLHQLAGPPALLHQPSRLPAVPADNRDLNVIVNFEPPQFQDEQLKTRTFDQEVSYLRLKDALVSAIALCIELADSRPVEEKKQHYDQLNACVDAFSAAMDKCRQMYAEKERISISAPFPSRIIAFVNSPVPYRELYGTALRLVGELAAGHTLAAQDLSTAAARMLPRALLDLTAELAVKGDPVWCMRDRLETLSNYLEFVGIITFLLGVCNELFAPTNAKKSKKKTNQSPDELKTSELLNKLNETVQDSITFLENILDGWPQYELPNDLEQTLANLSIDNKYQSPVESKLKNGRDDMITDVRNILKRKSKYLKTLLQ
;
A
#
# COMPACT_ATOMS: atom_id res chain seq x y z
N MET A 1 11.98 20.30 -2.97
CA MET A 1 11.40 21.53 -3.54
C MET A 1 12.48 22.59 -3.61
N ALA A 2 12.56 23.31 -4.74
CA ALA A 2 13.39 24.52 -4.80
C ALA A 2 12.85 25.54 -3.79
N VAL A 3 13.75 26.13 -3.02
CA VAL A 3 13.54 27.21 -2.06
C VAL A 3 13.52 28.56 -2.79
N ARG A 4 14.11 28.62 -4.00
CA ARG A 4 14.11 29.81 -4.84
C ARG A 4 12.70 30.11 -5.41
N PRO A 5 12.21 31.36 -5.32
CA PRO A 5 10.98 31.80 -5.99
C PRO A 5 11.09 31.71 -7.53
N GLN A 6 10.02 31.27 -8.22
CA GLN A 6 10.02 31.07 -9.69
C GLN A 6 9.84 32.37 -10.50
N HIS A 7 9.33 33.43 -9.90
CA HIS A 7 9.18 34.75 -10.53
C HIS A 7 10.01 35.77 -9.77
N MET A 8 11.28 35.96 -10.15
CA MET A 8 12.09 37.08 -9.68
C MET A 8 12.37 38.02 -10.86
N HIS A 9 12.07 39.30 -10.69
CA HIS A 9 12.59 40.33 -11.58
C HIS A 9 14.12 40.43 -11.39
N ASP A 10 14.87 39.95 -12.39
CA ASP A 10 16.34 39.92 -12.41
C ASP A 10 16.91 41.34 -12.20
N GLY A 11 17.53 41.62 -11.04
CA GLY A 11 18.35 42.84 -10.92
C GLY A 11 18.71 43.40 -9.54
N GLY A 12 18.10 42.96 -8.44
CA GLY A 12 18.30 43.60 -7.13
C GLY A 12 19.63 43.24 -6.42
N ILE A 13 20.27 44.22 -5.75
CA ILE A 13 21.46 43.98 -4.90
C ILE A 13 21.18 42.95 -3.79
N VAL A 14 19.96 42.95 -3.24
CA VAL A 14 19.51 42.02 -2.20
C VAL A 14 19.40 40.60 -2.75
N GLU A 15 18.84 40.42 -3.94
CA GLU A 15 18.72 39.12 -4.61
C GLU A 15 20.08 38.47 -4.84
N ARG A 16 21.06 39.22 -5.37
CA ARG A 16 22.43 38.72 -5.57
C ARG A 16 23.10 38.24 -4.28
N ARG A 17 22.73 38.83 -3.12
CA ARG A 17 23.24 38.42 -1.81
C ARG A 17 22.54 37.18 -1.25
N LEU A 18 21.25 37.00 -1.56
CA LEU A 18 20.48 35.84 -1.10
C LEU A 18 20.67 34.60 -1.98
N ARG A 19 21.00 34.76 -3.26
CA ARG A 19 21.18 33.67 -4.24
C ARG A 19 22.11 32.54 -3.78
N PRO A 20 23.31 32.80 -3.21
CA PRO A 20 24.16 31.73 -2.68
C PRO A 20 23.49 30.91 -1.57
N ILE A 21 22.62 31.54 -0.76
CA ILE A 21 21.90 30.85 0.32
C ILE A 21 20.87 29.89 -0.30
N TYR A 22 20.10 30.34 -1.29
CA TYR A 22 19.14 29.51 -2.02
C TYR A 22 19.82 28.33 -2.72
N ASP A 23 20.92 28.57 -3.45
CA ASP A 23 21.65 27.53 -4.17
C ASP A 23 22.14 26.42 -3.22
N TRP A 24 22.64 26.77 -2.02
CA TRP A 24 23.06 25.77 -1.04
C TRP A 24 21.89 25.04 -0.37
N LEU A 25 20.77 25.71 -0.14
CA LEU A 25 19.55 25.08 0.38
C LEU A 25 18.93 24.11 -0.62
N ASP A 26 18.97 24.45 -1.91
CA ASP A 26 18.43 23.64 -3.00
C ASP A 26 19.32 22.41 -3.28
N ASN A 27 20.63 22.57 -3.15
CA ASN A 27 21.59 21.47 -3.18
C ASN A 27 21.60 20.60 -1.90
N GLY A 28 20.74 20.90 -0.91
CA GLY A 28 20.62 20.15 0.34
C GLY A 28 21.77 20.34 1.34
N ASN A 29 22.71 21.25 1.07
CA ASN A 29 23.85 21.52 1.95
C ASN A 29 23.51 22.62 2.99
N ASN A 30 22.72 22.24 3.99
CA ASN A 30 22.21 23.16 5.00
C ASN A 30 23.32 23.81 5.86
N LYS A 31 24.48 23.15 6.02
CA LYS A 31 25.63 23.71 6.76
C LYS A 31 26.24 24.91 6.04
N LYS A 32 26.46 24.78 4.72
CA LYS A 32 26.98 25.89 3.91
C LYS A 32 25.95 27.00 3.75
N ALA A 33 24.67 26.64 3.59
CA ALA A 33 23.59 27.62 3.57
C ALA A 33 23.56 28.48 4.85
N LEU A 34 23.72 27.85 6.03
CA LEU A 34 23.80 28.56 7.31
C LEU A 34 24.99 29.52 7.35
N GLN A 35 26.17 29.09 6.91
CA GLN A 35 27.37 29.94 6.87
C GLN A 35 27.20 31.15 5.94
N GLU A 36 26.62 30.96 4.75
CA GLU A 36 26.34 32.05 3.82
C GLU A 36 25.28 33.01 4.39
N ALA A 37 24.23 32.50 5.04
CA ALA A 37 23.24 33.33 5.71
C ALA A 37 23.88 34.18 6.82
N GLU A 38 24.76 33.61 7.63
CA GLU A 38 25.51 34.36 8.65
C GLU A 38 26.46 35.40 8.07
N LYS A 39 27.13 35.11 6.94
CA LYS A 39 27.97 36.09 6.22
C LYS A 39 27.14 37.28 5.73
N VAL A 40 25.95 37.03 5.19
CA VAL A 40 25.02 38.09 4.76
C VAL A 40 24.55 38.91 5.94
N LEU A 41 24.15 38.26 7.05
CA LEU A 41 23.67 38.94 8.26
C LEU A 41 24.78 39.74 8.97
N LYS A 42 26.06 39.35 8.87
CA LYS A 42 27.17 40.19 9.34
C LYS A 42 27.27 41.52 8.60
N LYS A 43 26.93 41.55 7.30
CA LYS A 43 26.96 42.75 6.47
C LYS A 43 25.64 43.52 6.50
N SER A 44 24.52 42.85 6.76
CA SER A 44 23.19 43.45 6.76
C SER A 44 22.31 42.76 7.82
N PRO A 45 22.47 43.13 9.12
CA PRO A 45 21.78 42.46 10.22
C PRO A 45 20.25 42.60 10.19
N THR A 46 19.74 43.69 9.60
CA THR A 46 18.31 44.00 9.51
C THR A 46 17.58 43.25 8.40
N LEU A 47 18.29 42.55 7.51
CA LEU A 47 17.70 41.87 6.37
C LEU A 47 16.85 40.66 6.82
N GLN A 48 15.53 40.84 6.84
CA GLN A 48 14.55 39.84 7.31
C GLN A 48 14.62 38.53 6.51
N ALA A 49 14.71 38.60 5.17
CA ALA A 49 14.79 37.41 4.31
C ALA A 49 15.99 36.50 4.64
N ALA A 50 17.16 37.08 4.94
CA ALA A 50 18.34 36.32 5.33
C ALA A 50 18.17 35.66 6.72
N ARG A 51 17.47 36.31 7.65
CA ARG A 51 17.11 35.71 8.96
C ARG A 51 16.13 34.55 8.79
N ALA A 52 15.13 34.68 7.91
CA ALA A 52 14.19 33.62 7.60
C ALA A 52 14.88 32.40 6.96
N LEU A 53 15.78 32.62 5.98
CA LEU A 53 16.56 31.54 5.38
C LEU A 53 17.56 30.90 6.37
N LYS A 54 18.11 31.68 7.31
CA LYS A 54 18.90 31.14 8.43
C LYS A 54 18.06 30.19 9.28
N ALA A 55 16.82 30.57 9.63
CA ALA A 55 15.92 29.71 10.40
C ALA A 55 15.61 28.41 9.66
N LEU A 56 15.37 28.47 8.34
CA LEU A 56 15.17 27.28 7.50
C LEU A 56 16.40 26.35 7.53
N ALA A 57 17.60 26.92 7.38
CA ALA A 57 18.85 26.14 7.46
C ALA A 57 19.05 25.49 8.84
N LEU A 58 18.77 26.22 9.93
CA LEU A 58 18.82 25.69 11.30
C LEU A 58 17.82 24.56 11.52
N PHE A 59 16.59 24.73 11.03
CA PHE A 59 15.55 23.72 11.12
C PHE A 59 15.97 22.42 10.42
N ARG A 60 16.47 22.53 9.17
CA ARG A 60 16.97 21.37 8.40
C ARG A 60 18.23 20.73 8.97
N LEU A 61 18.96 21.41 9.87
CA LEU A 61 20.08 20.87 10.63
C LEU A 61 19.66 20.19 11.95
N GLY A 62 18.35 20.10 12.23
CA GLY A 62 17.80 19.49 13.45
C GLY A 62 17.73 20.44 14.64
N LYS A 63 18.07 21.72 14.48
CA LYS A 63 18.02 22.74 15.54
C LYS A 63 16.67 23.46 15.56
N GLY A 64 15.60 22.68 15.77
CA GLY A 64 14.23 23.18 15.68
C GLY A 64 13.94 24.33 16.64
N THR A 65 14.37 24.25 17.90
CA THR A 65 14.09 25.29 18.91
C THR A 65 14.69 26.64 18.54
N GLU A 66 15.98 26.67 18.15
CA GLU A 66 16.67 27.87 17.67
C GLU A 66 15.98 28.44 16.43
N ALA A 67 15.56 27.60 15.49
CA ALA A 67 14.84 28.03 14.29
C ALA A 67 13.50 28.70 14.62
N HIS A 68 12.70 28.11 15.53
CA HIS A 68 11.42 28.68 15.93
C HIS A 68 11.57 30.03 16.64
N GLN A 69 12.59 30.19 17.50
CA GLN A 69 12.88 31.49 18.14
C GLN A 69 13.13 32.59 17.10
N VAL A 70 13.90 32.29 16.05
CA VAL A 70 14.15 33.26 14.96
C VAL A 70 12.87 33.56 14.18
N LEU A 71 12.05 32.55 13.89
CA LEU A 71 10.79 32.72 13.15
C LEU A 71 9.75 33.50 13.94
N ASP A 72 9.60 33.23 15.24
CA ASP A 72 8.63 33.92 16.09
C ASP A 72 9.02 35.40 16.27
N ALA A 73 10.32 35.71 16.44
CA ALA A 73 10.81 37.09 16.45
C ALA A 73 10.55 37.82 15.11
N LEU A 74 10.73 37.14 13.98
CA LEU A 74 10.39 37.71 12.66
C LEU A 74 8.88 37.93 12.49
N ALA A 75 8.04 37.03 13.02
CA ALA A 75 6.59 37.18 12.91
C ALA A 75 6.07 38.40 13.69
N GLU A 76 6.69 38.75 14.82
CA GLU A 76 6.38 39.96 15.59
C GLU A 76 6.68 41.26 14.83
N GLU A 77 7.69 41.25 13.95
CA GLU A 77 8.04 42.38 13.08
C GLU A 77 7.04 42.62 11.95
N LYS A 78 6.07 41.71 11.73
CA LYS A 78 5.02 41.77 10.70
C LYS A 78 5.56 42.08 9.28
N PRO A 79 6.44 41.22 8.74
CA PRO A 79 7.00 41.43 7.40
C PRO A 79 5.91 41.44 6.32
N SER A 80 6.08 42.28 5.31
CA SER A 80 5.23 42.33 4.11
C SER A 80 5.96 41.93 2.83
N ASP A 81 7.29 41.79 2.86
CA ASP A 81 8.07 41.45 1.67
C ASP A 81 7.97 39.96 1.30
N ASP A 82 7.73 39.71 0.01
CA ASP A 82 7.49 38.36 -0.52
C ASP A 82 8.64 37.38 -0.23
N ASN A 83 9.90 37.82 -0.36
CA ASN A 83 11.07 36.97 -0.11
C ASN A 83 11.12 36.45 1.34
N THR A 84 10.84 37.30 2.33
CA THR A 84 10.77 36.90 3.74
C THR A 84 9.55 36.01 3.99
N LEU A 85 8.38 36.40 3.48
CA LEU A 85 7.13 35.65 3.65
C LEU A 85 7.23 34.22 3.09
N GLN A 86 7.81 34.05 1.90
CA GLN A 86 8.01 32.74 1.29
C GLN A 86 9.01 31.89 2.08
N ALA A 87 10.14 32.46 2.51
CA ALA A 87 11.13 31.75 3.32
C ALA A 87 10.56 31.29 4.68
N MET A 88 9.75 32.13 5.33
CA MET A 88 9.02 31.77 6.55
C MET A 88 7.95 30.71 6.28
N THR A 89 7.21 30.82 5.16
CA THR A 89 6.20 29.83 4.75
C THR A 89 6.81 28.44 4.57
N ILE A 90 7.96 28.34 3.89
CA ILE A 90 8.67 27.06 3.70
C ILE A 90 9.08 26.49 5.06
N SER A 91 9.60 27.33 5.96
CA SER A 91 10.03 26.91 7.30
C SER A 91 8.88 26.38 8.13
N TYR A 92 7.75 27.10 8.18
CA TYR A 92 6.55 26.66 8.91
C TYR A 92 5.90 25.42 8.29
N ARG A 93 5.96 25.26 6.96
CA ARG A 93 5.48 24.05 6.28
C ARG A 93 6.33 22.83 6.63
N GLU A 94 7.65 22.97 6.60
CA GLU A 94 8.57 21.89 6.97
C GLU A 94 8.45 21.50 8.46
N SER A 95 8.09 22.46 9.33
CA SER A 95 7.80 22.25 10.76
C SER A 95 6.35 21.88 11.08
N GLN A 96 5.47 21.75 10.08
CA GLN A 96 4.05 21.40 10.22
C GLN A 96 3.21 22.42 11.04
N GLN A 97 3.63 23.67 11.07
CA GLN A 97 2.92 24.78 11.73
C GLN A 97 2.13 25.62 10.72
N LEU A 98 1.24 24.97 9.94
CA LEU A 98 0.51 25.61 8.84
C LEU A 98 -0.39 26.78 9.32
N HIS A 99 -0.93 26.72 10.54
CA HIS A 99 -1.73 27.81 11.11
C HIS A 99 -0.96 29.13 11.27
N LYS A 100 0.35 29.08 11.54
CA LYS A 100 1.20 30.29 11.62
C LYS A 100 1.37 30.96 10.25
N VAL A 101 1.33 30.18 9.17
CA VAL A 101 1.35 30.71 7.80
C VAL A 101 0.10 31.56 7.53
N CYS A 102 -1.08 31.12 7.99
CA CYS A 102 -2.30 31.92 7.87
C CYS A 102 -2.16 33.26 8.61
N ALA A 103 -1.74 33.23 9.87
CA ALA A 103 -1.54 34.46 10.66
C ALA A 103 -0.50 35.41 10.04
N LEU A 104 0.55 34.85 9.44
CA LEU A 104 1.58 35.61 8.73
C LEU A 104 0.99 36.40 7.55
N TYR A 105 0.24 35.74 6.66
CA TYR A 105 -0.38 36.42 5.50
C TYR A 105 -1.56 37.32 5.90
N GLU A 106 -2.29 37.02 6.97
CA GLU A 106 -3.32 37.93 7.51
C GLU A 106 -2.71 39.27 7.93
N ASN A 107 -1.53 39.25 8.54
CA ASN A 107 -0.81 40.46 8.93
C ASN A 107 -0.25 41.20 7.71
N ALA A 108 0.31 40.47 6.73
CA ALA A 108 0.83 41.05 5.49
C ALA A 108 -0.27 41.73 4.66
N VAL A 109 -1.46 41.13 4.55
CA VAL A 109 -2.61 41.74 3.86
C VAL A 109 -3.12 42.99 4.61
N LYS A 110 -3.02 43.02 5.94
CA LYS A 110 -3.37 44.22 6.73
C LYS A 110 -2.38 45.36 6.54
N SER A 111 -1.08 45.07 6.38
CA SER A 111 -0.06 46.08 6.14
C SER A 111 -0.07 46.59 4.70
N GLU A 112 -0.30 45.71 3.72
CA GLU A 112 -0.37 46.06 2.30
C GLU A 112 -1.66 45.55 1.63
N PRO A 113 -2.81 46.22 1.85
CA PRO A 113 -4.12 45.76 1.35
C PRO A 113 -4.28 45.77 -0.17
N THR A 114 -3.39 46.47 -0.88
CA THR A 114 -3.45 46.69 -2.34
C THR A 114 -2.75 45.59 -3.15
N SER A 115 -2.12 44.61 -2.52
CA SER A 115 -1.40 43.54 -3.23
C SER A 115 -2.33 42.35 -3.52
N GLU A 116 -2.62 42.12 -4.80
CA GLU A 116 -3.38 40.95 -5.25
C GLU A 116 -2.69 39.63 -4.88
N GLU A 117 -1.35 39.61 -4.96
CA GLU A 117 -0.52 38.44 -4.66
C GLU A 117 -0.65 38.04 -3.18
N LEU A 118 -0.62 39.00 -2.25
CA LEU A 118 -0.77 38.72 -0.81
C LEU A 118 -2.15 38.14 -0.48
N HIS A 119 -3.22 38.65 -1.10
CA HIS A 119 -4.57 38.07 -0.94
C HIS A 119 -4.66 36.65 -1.51
N SER A 120 -4.02 36.39 -2.65
CA SER A 120 -3.94 35.05 -3.24
C SER A 120 -3.15 34.09 -2.34
N HIS A 121 -2.02 34.52 -1.79
CA HIS A 121 -1.23 33.74 -0.84
C HIS A 121 -1.97 33.48 0.47
N LEU A 122 -2.73 34.46 0.98
CA LEU A 122 -3.61 34.28 2.13
C LEU A 122 -4.67 33.21 1.86
N PHE A 123 -5.38 33.28 0.72
CA PHE A 123 -6.33 32.23 0.33
C PHE A 123 -5.65 30.86 0.28
N MET A 124 -4.50 30.74 -0.39
CA MET A 124 -3.75 29.48 -0.49
C MET A 124 -3.27 28.98 0.89
N SER A 125 -2.97 29.85 1.84
CA SER A 125 -2.63 29.44 3.21
C SER A 125 -3.81 28.75 3.90
N TYR A 126 -5.04 29.26 3.72
CA TYR A 126 -6.25 28.61 4.25
C TYR A 126 -6.59 27.32 3.50
N VAL A 127 -6.27 27.22 2.21
CA VAL A 127 -6.36 25.95 1.45
C VAL A 127 -5.46 24.89 2.10
N ARG A 128 -4.22 25.24 2.45
CA ARG A 128 -3.27 24.31 3.07
C ARG A 128 -3.72 23.81 4.45
N VAL A 129 -4.40 24.65 5.22
CA VAL A 129 -4.93 24.29 6.55
C VAL A 129 -6.27 23.55 6.46
N GLY A 130 -7.00 23.69 5.36
CA GLY A 130 -8.35 23.14 5.22
C GLY A 130 -9.43 23.98 5.91
N ASP A 131 -9.17 25.26 6.23
CA ASP A 131 -10.20 26.15 6.77
C ASP A 131 -11.08 26.72 5.65
N TYR A 132 -12.11 25.96 5.27
CA TYR A 132 -12.99 26.30 4.17
C TYR A 132 -13.82 27.58 4.41
N ARG A 133 -14.07 27.96 5.68
CA ARG A 133 -14.82 29.18 6.02
C ARG A 133 -13.94 30.42 5.86
N ALA A 134 -12.66 30.32 6.20
CA ALA A 134 -11.68 31.36 5.93
C ALA A 134 -11.37 31.45 4.42
N GLN A 135 -11.27 30.31 3.71
CA GLN A 135 -11.12 30.28 2.25
C GLN A 135 -12.24 31.06 1.54
N GLN A 136 -13.51 30.82 1.89
CA GLN A 136 -14.64 31.55 1.31
C GLN A 136 -14.53 33.06 1.53
N ARG A 137 -14.21 33.49 2.76
CA ARG A 137 -14.08 34.92 3.10
C ARG A 137 -12.92 35.57 2.35
N ALA A 138 -11.77 34.91 2.29
CA ALA A 138 -10.59 35.40 1.58
C ALA A 138 -10.84 35.48 0.06
N ALA A 139 -11.44 34.45 -0.55
CA ALA A 139 -11.76 34.45 -1.97
C ALA A 139 -12.77 35.54 -2.35
N MET A 140 -13.79 35.80 -1.51
CA MET A 140 -14.73 36.89 -1.75
C MET A 140 -14.12 38.28 -1.56
N ALA A 141 -13.18 38.44 -0.61
CA ALA A 141 -12.43 39.68 -0.48
C ALA A 141 -11.54 39.92 -1.71
N LEU A 142 -10.85 38.88 -2.19
CA LEU A 142 -10.04 38.92 -3.39
C LEU A 142 -10.86 39.23 -4.64
N PHE A 143 -12.03 38.61 -4.81
CA PHE A 143 -12.93 38.92 -5.93
C PHE A 143 -13.45 40.37 -5.90
N LYS A 144 -13.76 40.91 -4.71
CA LYS A 144 -14.16 42.32 -4.58
C LYS A 144 -13.02 43.29 -4.92
N PHE A 145 -11.79 42.91 -4.59
CA PHE A 145 -10.60 43.69 -4.91
C PHE A 145 -10.27 43.62 -6.41
N ALA A 146 -10.25 42.41 -6.98
CA ALA A 146 -9.98 42.13 -8.37
C ALA A 146 -11.08 41.20 -8.93
N PRO A 147 -12.06 41.72 -9.70
CA PRO A 147 -13.23 40.96 -10.13
C PRO A 147 -12.92 40.01 -11.30
N LYS A 148 -12.11 38.98 -11.03
CA LYS A 148 -11.79 37.89 -11.97
C LYS A 148 -12.64 36.66 -11.67
N ASN A 149 -13.20 36.02 -12.69
CA ASN A 149 -14.04 34.82 -12.54
C ASN A 149 -13.41 33.72 -11.66
N PRO A 150 -12.13 33.35 -11.81
CA PRO A 150 -11.53 32.29 -10.99
C PRO A 150 -11.66 32.52 -9.48
N TYR A 151 -11.53 33.76 -9.00
CA TYR A 151 -11.65 34.08 -7.57
C TYR A 151 -13.07 33.93 -7.05
N TYR A 152 -14.06 34.20 -7.90
CA TYR A 152 -15.45 33.91 -7.57
C TYR A 152 -15.69 32.41 -7.42
N PHE A 153 -15.21 31.62 -8.39
CA PHE A 153 -15.34 30.16 -8.36
C PHE A 153 -14.49 29.49 -7.27
N TRP A 154 -13.39 30.12 -6.82
CA TRP A 154 -12.68 29.70 -5.60
C TRP A 154 -13.57 29.80 -4.36
N ALA A 155 -14.36 30.87 -4.23
CA ALA A 155 -15.31 30.99 -3.13
C ALA A 155 -16.45 29.97 -3.24
N VAL A 156 -16.99 29.76 -4.45
CA VAL A 156 -18.02 28.75 -4.71
C VAL A 156 -17.52 27.35 -4.30
N MET A 157 -16.31 26.96 -4.74
CA MET A 157 -15.73 25.68 -4.36
C MET A 157 -15.46 25.58 -2.85
N SER A 158 -15.04 26.67 -2.21
CA SER A 158 -14.88 26.72 -0.75
C SER A 158 -16.20 26.48 -0.01
N ILE A 159 -17.34 26.97 -0.54
CA ILE A 159 -18.68 26.70 0.00
C ILE A 159 -19.05 25.22 -0.17
N ILE A 160 -18.73 24.62 -1.33
CA ILE A 160 -18.96 23.20 -1.59
C ILE A 160 -18.17 22.32 -0.61
N LEU A 161 -16.91 22.65 -0.33
CA LEU A 161 -16.09 21.93 0.63
C LEU A 161 -16.62 22.08 2.07
N GLN A 162 -17.13 23.27 2.45
CA GLN A 162 -17.86 23.43 3.72
C GLN A 162 -19.10 22.54 3.79
N ALA A 163 -19.86 22.45 2.70
CA ALA A 163 -21.06 21.62 2.64
C ALA A 163 -20.73 20.12 2.77
N LYS A 164 -19.64 19.65 2.13
CA LYS A 164 -19.18 18.25 2.19
C LYS A 164 -18.63 17.84 3.56
N THR A 165 -18.05 18.78 4.31
CA THR A 165 -17.47 18.51 5.64
C THR A 165 -18.43 18.79 6.80
N SER A 166 -19.60 19.36 6.51
CA SER A 166 -20.63 19.60 7.52
C SER A 166 -21.39 18.31 7.85
N GLU A 167 -21.44 17.94 9.12
CA GLU A 167 -22.27 16.83 9.63
C GLU A 167 -23.77 17.19 9.63
N ASP A 168 -24.10 18.49 9.71
CA ASP A 168 -25.47 18.99 9.71
C ASP A 168 -26.05 19.10 8.29
N ASN A 169 -27.08 18.29 8.01
CA ASN A 169 -27.79 18.25 6.73
C ASN A 169 -28.49 19.57 6.39
N THR A 170 -29.01 20.31 7.38
CA THR A 170 -29.70 21.59 7.14
C THR A 170 -28.71 22.65 6.67
N LYS A 171 -27.59 22.79 7.37
CA LYS A 171 -26.48 23.66 7.00
C LYS A 171 -25.89 23.28 5.64
N ARG A 172 -25.73 21.97 5.36
CA ARG A 172 -25.29 21.47 4.05
C ARG A 172 -26.24 21.93 2.93
N GLY A 173 -27.55 21.76 3.11
CA GLY A 173 -28.55 22.20 2.13
C GLY A 173 -28.49 23.72 1.86
N ILE A 174 -28.38 24.53 2.92
CA ILE A 174 -28.28 26.00 2.82
C ILE A 174 -27.02 26.41 2.03
N LEU A 175 -25.87 25.79 2.32
CA LEU A 175 -24.61 26.08 1.66
C LEU A 175 -24.66 25.70 0.17
N LEU A 176 -25.22 24.54 -0.17
CA LEU A 176 -25.37 24.13 -1.58
C LEU A 176 -26.33 25.04 -2.34
N ALA A 177 -27.46 25.44 -1.73
CA ALA A 177 -28.38 26.40 -2.33
C ALA A 177 -27.76 27.80 -2.51
N LEU A 178 -26.85 28.21 -1.61
CA LEU A 178 -26.07 29.42 -1.80
C LEU A 178 -25.10 29.29 -2.99
N ALA A 179 -24.34 28.20 -3.06
CA ALA A 179 -23.41 27.94 -4.15
C ALA A 179 -24.14 27.89 -5.50
N GLN A 180 -25.31 27.25 -5.58
CA GLN A 180 -26.13 27.23 -6.78
C GLN A 180 -26.55 28.64 -7.19
N ARG A 181 -27.18 29.42 -6.29
CA ARG A 181 -27.61 30.79 -6.61
C ARG A 181 -26.47 31.68 -7.09
N MET A 182 -25.28 31.48 -6.52
CA MET A 182 -24.07 32.20 -6.94
C MET A 182 -23.72 31.93 -8.40
N VAL A 183 -23.85 30.68 -8.86
CA VAL A 183 -23.56 30.28 -10.25
C VAL A 183 -24.73 30.62 -11.18
N ASP A 184 -25.99 30.45 -10.74
CA ASP A 184 -27.19 30.83 -11.50
C ASP A 184 -27.17 32.31 -11.88
N ASN A 185 -26.72 33.18 -10.96
CA ASN A 185 -26.54 34.60 -11.25
C ASN A 185 -25.49 34.83 -12.34
N PHE A 186 -24.38 34.09 -12.32
CA PHE A 186 -23.34 34.18 -13.36
C PHE A 186 -23.82 33.69 -14.72
N ILE A 187 -24.66 32.64 -14.75
CA ILE A 187 -25.30 32.14 -15.96
C ILE A 187 -26.27 33.20 -16.51
N THR A 188 -27.11 33.78 -15.64
CA THR A 188 -28.10 34.80 -16.03
C THR A 188 -27.43 36.08 -16.56
N GLU A 189 -26.27 36.43 -16.02
CA GLU A 189 -25.46 37.58 -16.45
C GLU A 189 -24.58 37.28 -17.68
N ASN A 190 -24.64 36.07 -18.26
CA ASN A 190 -23.78 35.62 -19.37
C ASN A 190 -22.27 35.78 -19.08
N LYS A 191 -21.84 35.52 -17.85
CA LYS A 191 -20.44 35.64 -17.40
C LYS A 191 -19.71 34.30 -17.29
N MET A 192 -20.40 33.19 -17.55
CA MET A 192 -19.78 31.86 -17.57
C MET A 192 -19.05 31.65 -18.90
N GLU A 193 -17.73 31.47 -18.83
CA GLU A 193 -16.83 31.48 -20.00
C GLU A 193 -15.96 30.23 -20.09
N ALA A 194 -15.88 29.43 -19.03
CA ALA A 194 -14.93 28.31 -18.96
C ALA A 194 -15.60 26.96 -18.63
N GLU A 195 -15.06 25.88 -19.20
CA GLU A 195 -15.51 24.50 -18.95
C GLU A 195 -15.49 24.14 -17.45
N GLN A 196 -14.48 24.62 -16.72
CA GLN A 196 -14.30 24.36 -15.29
C GLN A 196 -15.48 24.91 -14.47
N GLU A 197 -16.08 26.01 -14.91
CA GLU A 197 -17.22 26.65 -14.27
C GLU A 197 -18.49 25.82 -14.50
N ALA A 198 -18.68 25.30 -15.72
CA ALA A 198 -19.77 24.39 -16.06
C ALA A 198 -19.69 23.07 -15.27
N ARG A 199 -18.49 22.48 -15.17
CA ARG A 199 -18.26 21.28 -14.36
C ARG A 199 -18.55 21.51 -12.88
N LEU A 200 -18.14 22.67 -12.33
CA LEU A 200 -18.46 23.01 -10.94
C LEU A 200 -19.97 23.18 -10.73
N TYR A 201 -20.68 23.76 -11.70
CA TYR A 201 -22.13 23.89 -11.63
C TYR A 201 -22.82 22.52 -11.61
N ILE A 202 -22.41 21.61 -12.49
CA ILE A 202 -22.89 20.22 -12.49
C ILE A 202 -22.64 19.57 -11.13
N MET A 203 -21.42 19.68 -10.59
CA MET A 203 -21.08 19.16 -9.26
C MET A 203 -21.99 19.71 -8.14
N ILE A 204 -22.37 20.99 -8.18
CA ILE A 204 -23.30 21.59 -7.20
C ILE A 204 -24.69 20.97 -7.31
N LEU A 205 -25.19 20.78 -8.52
CA LEU A 205 -26.50 20.17 -8.76
C LEU A 205 -26.50 18.68 -8.42
N GLU A 206 -25.40 17.97 -8.67
CA GLU A 206 -25.22 16.56 -8.28
C GLU A 206 -25.30 16.39 -6.77
N LEU A 207 -24.66 17.28 -6.01
CA LEU A 207 -24.71 17.25 -4.54
C LEU A 207 -26.08 17.58 -3.96
N GLN A 208 -26.95 18.21 -4.75
CA GLN A 208 -28.36 18.48 -4.42
C GLN A 208 -29.31 17.46 -5.04
N GLU A 209 -28.81 16.48 -5.78
CA GLU A 209 -29.59 15.47 -6.50
C GLU A 209 -30.62 16.06 -7.49
N LYS A 210 -30.33 17.24 -8.06
CA LYS A 210 -31.17 17.92 -9.06
C LYS A 210 -30.88 17.45 -10.48
N TRP A 211 -31.11 16.16 -10.73
CA TRP A 211 -30.72 15.49 -11.99
C TRP A 211 -31.37 16.09 -13.23
N GLU A 212 -32.64 16.54 -13.15
CA GLU A 212 -33.33 17.18 -14.28
C GLU A 212 -32.70 18.50 -14.69
N ASP A 213 -32.27 19.31 -13.71
CA ASP A 213 -31.67 20.62 -13.96
C ASP A 213 -30.28 20.46 -14.60
N ILE A 214 -29.54 19.42 -14.21
CA ILE A 214 -28.27 19.05 -14.85
C ILE A 214 -28.50 18.71 -16.32
N LEU A 215 -29.49 17.86 -16.61
CA LEU A 215 -29.78 17.42 -17.97
C LEU A 215 -30.19 18.61 -18.85
N LYS A 216 -31.04 19.50 -18.34
CA LYS A 216 -31.43 20.75 -19.02
C LYS A 216 -30.22 21.65 -19.30
N PHE A 217 -29.28 21.74 -18.36
CA PHE A 217 -28.06 22.53 -18.54
C PHE A 217 -27.15 21.93 -19.61
N ILE A 218 -26.89 20.62 -19.56
CA ILE A 218 -26.05 19.89 -20.53
C ILE A 218 -26.60 20.01 -21.95
N GLU A 219 -27.92 19.85 -22.09
CA GLU A 219 -28.62 19.95 -23.38
C GLU A 219 -28.81 21.41 -23.84
N GLY A 220 -28.45 22.37 -22.99
CA GLY A 220 -28.50 23.78 -23.30
C GLY A 220 -27.40 24.24 -24.26
N PRO A 221 -27.62 25.37 -24.96
CA PRO A 221 -26.64 25.93 -25.88
C PRO A 221 -25.37 26.37 -25.17
N LEU A 222 -25.47 26.85 -23.92
CA LEU A 222 -24.33 27.30 -23.13
C LEU A 222 -23.33 26.16 -22.86
N TYR A 223 -23.83 24.98 -22.46
CA TYR A 223 -22.95 23.84 -22.23
C TYR A 223 -22.24 23.39 -23.51
N SER A 224 -22.97 23.34 -24.62
CA SER A 224 -22.40 22.96 -25.93
C SER A 224 -21.34 23.94 -26.43
N GLN A 225 -21.42 25.23 -26.05
CA GLN A 225 -20.38 26.22 -26.33
C GLN A 225 -19.13 26.01 -25.48
N LEU A 226 -19.31 25.66 -24.20
CA LEU A 226 -18.22 25.48 -23.24
C LEU A 226 -17.53 24.11 -23.40
N VAL A 227 -18.27 23.07 -23.78
CA VAL A 227 -17.78 21.69 -23.93
C VAL A 227 -18.30 21.09 -25.25
N PRO A 228 -17.63 21.35 -26.38
CA PRO A 228 -18.07 20.86 -27.68
C PRO A 228 -17.97 19.33 -27.80
N GLY A 229 -18.99 18.69 -28.38
CA GLY A 229 -18.96 17.28 -28.78
C GLY A 229 -19.13 16.25 -27.66
N SER A 230 -19.53 16.66 -26.45
CA SER A 230 -19.66 15.77 -25.28
C SER A 230 -21.08 15.60 -24.75
N THR A 231 -22.07 16.34 -25.27
CA THR A 231 -23.43 16.43 -24.71
C THR A 231 -24.10 15.07 -24.50
N ALA A 232 -24.15 14.23 -25.54
CA ALA A 232 -24.78 12.91 -25.46
C ALA A 232 -24.11 11.99 -24.43
N GLN A 233 -22.76 11.99 -24.39
CA GLN A 233 -22.00 11.22 -23.39
C GLN A 233 -22.23 11.75 -21.97
N ALA A 234 -22.23 13.08 -21.80
CA ALA A 234 -22.42 13.74 -20.52
C ALA A 234 -23.84 13.51 -19.93
N SER A 235 -24.85 13.30 -20.78
CA SER A 235 -26.22 13.01 -20.35
C SER A 235 -26.41 11.61 -19.75
N ILE A 236 -25.55 10.63 -20.09
CA ILE A 236 -25.71 9.21 -19.70
C ILE A 236 -25.95 9.00 -18.20
N PRO A 237 -25.11 9.53 -17.28
CA PRO A 237 -25.28 9.27 -15.85
C PRO A 237 -26.61 9.83 -15.32
N TYR A 238 -27.07 10.95 -15.86
CA TYR A 238 -28.27 11.66 -15.40
C TYR A 238 -29.54 11.04 -15.96
N LEU A 239 -29.55 10.60 -17.22
CA LEU A 239 -30.64 9.80 -17.78
C LEU A 239 -30.87 8.52 -16.96
N LYS A 240 -29.78 7.86 -16.55
CA LYS A 240 -29.83 6.69 -15.66
C LYS A 240 -30.42 7.02 -14.29
N LYS A 241 -30.02 8.14 -13.66
CA LYS A 241 -30.54 8.58 -12.36
C LYS A 241 -32.02 8.97 -12.40
N LEU A 242 -32.47 9.55 -13.51
CA LEU A 242 -33.88 9.92 -13.74
C LEU A 242 -34.77 8.74 -14.15
N GLY A 243 -34.19 7.56 -14.39
CA GLY A 243 -34.94 6.41 -14.91
C GLY A 243 -35.48 6.63 -16.33
N GLN A 244 -34.88 7.53 -17.11
CA GLN A 244 -35.26 7.77 -18.50
C GLN A 244 -34.65 6.69 -19.42
N TRP A 245 -35.02 5.43 -19.18
CA TRP A 245 -34.38 4.25 -19.77
C TRP A 245 -34.50 4.20 -21.30
N LYS A 246 -35.65 4.58 -21.87
CA LYS A 246 -35.85 4.66 -23.33
C LYS A 246 -34.87 5.61 -24.00
N ARG A 247 -34.73 6.81 -23.43
CA ARG A 247 -33.83 7.84 -23.93
C ARG A 247 -32.38 7.42 -23.77
N LEU A 248 -32.04 6.83 -22.62
CA LEU A 248 -30.71 6.29 -22.37
C LEU A 248 -30.34 5.20 -23.38
N ASN A 249 -31.28 4.29 -23.69
CA ASN A 249 -31.09 3.22 -24.67
C ASN A 249 -30.69 3.79 -26.04
N LEU A 250 -31.49 4.72 -26.57
CA LEU A 250 -31.25 5.34 -27.89
C LEU A 250 -29.92 6.10 -27.92
N VAL A 251 -29.64 6.92 -26.91
CA VAL A 251 -28.39 7.69 -26.81
C VAL A 251 -27.18 6.75 -26.82
N CYS A 252 -27.21 5.67 -26.02
CA CYS A 252 -26.11 4.72 -26.02
C CYS A 252 -26.00 3.95 -27.35
N LYS A 253 -27.11 3.60 -28.02
CA LYS A 253 -27.09 2.95 -29.34
C LYS A 253 -26.40 3.82 -30.39
N GLU A 254 -26.77 5.11 -30.46
CA GLU A 254 -26.14 6.07 -31.37
C GLU A 254 -24.64 6.19 -31.09
N LEU A 255 -24.26 6.37 -29.82
CA LEU A 255 -22.85 6.47 -29.41
C LEU A 255 -22.06 5.19 -29.70
N LEU A 256 -22.67 4.02 -29.56
CA LEU A 256 -22.05 2.72 -29.87
C LEU A 256 -21.92 2.51 -31.37
N TRP A 257 -22.84 3.02 -32.18
CA TRP A 257 -22.72 2.98 -33.63
C TRP A 257 -21.49 3.77 -34.10
N ASP A 258 -21.29 4.96 -33.53
CA ASP A 258 -20.12 5.80 -33.81
C ASP A 258 -18.82 5.22 -33.23
N ASN A 259 -18.88 4.58 -32.04
CA ASN A 259 -17.71 4.07 -31.31
C ASN A 259 -17.96 2.69 -30.68
N GLN A 260 -17.86 1.64 -31.50
CA GLN A 260 -18.25 0.28 -31.15
C GLN A 260 -17.40 -0.42 -30.06
N ASP A 261 -16.24 0.14 -29.68
CA ASP A 261 -15.34 -0.48 -28.69
C ASP A 261 -15.41 0.19 -27.29
N ARG A 262 -16.32 1.16 -27.11
CA ARG A 262 -16.47 1.93 -25.87
C ARG A 262 -17.30 1.20 -24.83
N TRP A 263 -16.62 0.47 -23.94
CA TRP A 263 -17.26 -0.30 -22.85
C TRP A 263 -18.09 0.57 -21.90
N ASP A 264 -17.73 1.83 -21.72
CA ASP A 264 -18.47 2.80 -20.92
C ASP A 264 -19.85 3.16 -21.49
N TYR A 265 -20.14 2.84 -22.75
CA TYR A 265 -21.48 2.97 -23.36
C TYR A 265 -22.27 1.66 -23.28
N TYR A 266 -21.59 0.51 -23.38
CA TYR A 266 -22.23 -0.81 -23.24
C TYR A 266 -22.87 -1.03 -21.87
N VAL A 267 -22.17 -0.69 -20.79
CA VAL A 267 -22.68 -0.90 -19.43
C VAL A 267 -24.03 -0.18 -19.19
N PRO A 268 -24.16 1.14 -19.42
CA PRO A 268 -25.44 1.84 -19.27
C PRO A 268 -26.47 1.45 -20.33
N TYR A 269 -26.05 1.06 -21.54
CA TYR A 269 -26.95 0.48 -22.54
C TYR A 269 -27.63 -0.79 -22.00
N PHE A 270 -26.85 -1.76 -21.49
CA PHE A 270 -27.42 -2.96 -20.88
C PHE A 270 -28.30 -2.63 -19.68
N ASP A 271 -27.91 -1.68 -18.83
CA ASP A 271 -28.76 -1.26 -17.70
C ASP A 271 -30.13 -0.77 -18.18
N SER A 272 -30.18 -0.04 -19.30
CA SER A 272 -31.44 0.41 -19.90
C SER A 272 -32.28 -0.75 -20.44
N VAL A 273 -31.68 -1.68 -21.18
CA VAL A 273 -32.38 -2.85 -21.75
C VAL A 273 -33.02 -3.69 -20.65
N PHE A 274 -32.24 -4.06 -19.63
CA PHE A 274 -32.71 -4.94 -18.55
C PHE A 274 -33.78 -4.27 -17.68
N GLN A 275 -33.75 -2.94 -17.54
CA GLN A 275 -34.81 -2.24 -16.82
C GLN A 275 -36.10 -2.14 -17.66
N LEU A 276 -36.00 -1.87 -18.96
CA LEU A 276 -37.15 -1.86 -19.87
C LEU A 276 -37.82 -3.24 -19.98
N MET A 277 -37.03 -4.31 -19.98
CA MET A 277 -37.53 -5.69 -19.91
C MET A 277 -38.35 -5.95 -18.64
N LYS A 278 -37.89 -5.44 -17.48
CA LYS A 278 -38.59 -5.60 -16.20
C LYS A 278 -39.88 -4.79 -16.13
N ASP A 279 -39.89 -3.62 -16.76
CA ASP A 279 -41.06 -2.74 -16.78
C ASP A 279 -42.16 -3.26 -17.72
N ASN A 280 -41.94 -4.38 -18.43
CA ASN A 280 -42.82 -4.94 -19.47
C ASN A 280 -43.30 -3.85 -20.43
N ASP A 281 -42.38 -2.97 -20.84
CA ASP A 281 -42.72 -1.88 -21.72
C ASP A 281 -43.01 -2.43 -23.13
N ASP A 282 -44.29 -2.70 -23.42
CA ASP A 282 -44.82 -3.14 -24.72
C ASP A 282 -44.79 -2.03 -25.79
N SER A 283 -43.87 -1.06 -25.67
CA SER A 283 -43.78 0.01 -26.65
C SER A 283 -43.47 -0.57 -28.02
N SER A 284 -44.36 -0.32 -28.97
CA SER A 284 -44.25 -0.72 -30.38
C SER A 284 -43.24 0.12 -31.17
N GLU A 285 -42.41 0.90 -30.45
CA GLU A 285 -41.30 1.65 -31.02
C GLU A 285 -40.16 0.69 -31.38
N ASN A 286 -40.04 0.37 -32.67
CA ASN A 286 -39.00 -0.53 -33.20
C ASN A 286 -37.56 -0.03 -32.93
N SER A 287 -37.35 1.24 -32.58
CA SER A 287 -36.03 1.81 -32.34
C SER A 287 -35.44 1.47 -30.96
N VAL A 288 -36.30 1.21 -29.96
CA VAL A 288 -35.88 0.97 -28.56
C VAL A 288 -35.72 -0.53 -28.31
N ASP A 289 -34.57 -0.89 -27.72
CA ASP A 289 -34.26 -2.28 -27.37
C ASP A 289 -34.78 -2.60 -25.97
N ASN A 290 -36.00 -3.15 -25.92
CA ASN A 290 -36.73 -3.52 -24.70
C ASN A 290 -36.79 -5.04 -24.47
N THR A 291 -36.20 -5.86 -25.34
CA THR A 291 -36.11 -7.32 -25.17
C THR A 291 -34.68 -7.82 -25.36
N ALA A 292 -34.40 -9.03 -24.86
CA ALA A 292 -33.10 -9.67 -25.01
C ALA A 292 -32.76 -9.94 -26.48
N GLU A 293 -33.75 -10.28 -27.30
CA GLU A 293 -33.61 -10.55 -28.73
C GLU A 293 -33.19 -9.29 -29.49
N LYS A 294 -33.88 -8.16 -29.25
CA LYS A 294 -33.51 -6.87 -29.86
C LYS A 294 -32.10 -6.44 -29.46
N CYS A 295 -31.75 -6.60 -28.18
CA CYS A 295 -30.42 -6.30 -27.70
C CYS A 295 -29.36 -7.20 -28.35
N HIS A 296 -29.65 -8.50 -28.50
CA HIS A 296 -28.77 -9.43 -29.19
C HIS A 296 -28.60 -9.06 -30.66
N GLU A 297 -29.69 -8.75 -31.35
CA GLU A 297 -29.70 -8.33 -32.76
C GLU A 297 -28.86 -7.08 -32.97
N PHE A 298 -29.02 -6.05 -32.14
CA PHE A 298 -28.20 -4.83 -32.21
C PHE A 298 -26.70 -5.15 -32.07
N ILE A 299 -26.32 -6.00 -31.12
CA ILE A 299 -24.91 -6.39 -30.96
C ILE A 299 -24.42 -7.18 -32.19
N CYS A 300 -25.24 -8.04 -32.78
CA CYS A 300 -24.90 -8.74 -34.02
C CYS A 300 -24.72 -7.76 -35.19
N GLN A 301 -25.59 -6.76 -35.32
CA GLN A 301 -25.45 -5.69 -36.33
C GLN A 301 -24.12 -4.95 -36.15
N LEU A 302 -23.70 -4.65 -34.91
CA LEU A 302 -22.38 -4.05 -34.65
C LEU A 302 -21.25 -4.97 -35.12
N VAL A 303 -21.31 -6.27 -34.83
CA VAL A 303 -20.31 -7.25 -35.30
C VAL A 303 -20.27 -7.34 -36.82
N GLU A 304 -21.42 -7.37 -37.49
CA GLU A 304 -21.55 -7.47 -38.95
C GLU A 304 -21.15 -6.18 -39.68
N SER A 305 -21.33 -5.03 -39.04
CA SER A 305 -20.95 -3.72 -39.60
C SER A 305 -19.42 -3.52 -39.71
N MET A 306 -18.63 -4.39 -39.06
CA MET A 306 -17.17 -4.29 -39.08
C MET A 306 -16.61 -4.65 -40.45
N THR A 307 -15.76 -3.78 -40.99
CA THR A 307 -15.02 -4.07 -42.23
C THR A 307 -14.01 -5.20 -42.01
N SER A 308 -13.92 -6.12 -42.99
CA SER A 308 -12.94 -7.20 -43.03
C SER A 308 -11.52 -6.71 -42.70
N GLY A 309 -10.93 -7.24 -41.63
CA GLY A 309 -9.55 -6.93 -41.20
C GLY A 309 -9.41 -6.11 -39.92
N ARG A 310 -10.50 -5.57 -39.36
CA ARG A 310 -10.47 -4.86 -38.05
C ARG A 310 -11.56 -5.38 -37.11
N THR A 311 -11.29 -6.51 -36.46
CA THR A 311 -12.19 -7.04 -35.42
C THR A 311 -12.02 -6.24 -34.12
N LEU A 312 -13.12 -5.68 -33.62
CA LEU A 312 -13.15 -4.94 -32.36
C LEU A 312 -13.58 -5.87 -31.22
N ARG A 313 -13.05 -5.61 -30.03
CA ARG A 313 -13.20 -6.47 -28.85
C ARG A 313 -14.57 -6.31 -28.19
N GLY A 314 -15.02 -5.06 -28.08
CA GLY A 314 -16.24 -4.63 -27.38
C GLY A 314 -17.48 -5.44 -27.77
N PRO A 315 -17.84 -5.56 -29.06
CA PRO A 315 -19.06 -6.26 -29.45
C PRO A 315 -19.06 -7.76 -29.11
N TYR A 316 -17.90 -8.42 -29.16
CA TYR A 316 -17.80 -9.83 -28.75
C TYR A 316 -17.93 -9.99 -27.23
N LEU A 317 -17.36 -9.07 -26.45
CA LEU A 317 -17.56 -9.03 -25.00
C LEU A 317 -18.99 -8.67 -24.62
N ALA A 318 -19.64 -7.80 -25.40
CA ALA A 318 -21.03 -7.42 -25.19
C ALA A 318 -21.96 -8.64 -25.28
N ARG A 319 -21.70 -9.58 -26.19
CA ARG A 319 -22.43 -10.87 -26.25
C ARG A 319 -22.25 -11.70 -24.98
N LEU A 320 -21.01 -11.79 -24.47
CA LEU A 320 -20.70 -12.51 -23.22
C LEU A 320 -21.31 -11.85 -21.99
N GLU A 321 -21.31 -10.52 -21.92
CA GLU A 321 -21.92 -9.75 -20.83
C GLU A 321 -23.45 -9.83 -20.86
N LEU A 322 -24.07 -9.78 -22.05
CA LEU A 322 -25.51 -10.03 -22.19
C LEU A 322 -25.87 -11.43 -21.71
N TRP A 323 -25.11 -12.45 -22.14
CA TRP A 323 -25.28 -13.83 -21.67
C TRP A 323 -25.19 -13.91 -20.15
N LYS A 324 -24.12 -13.37 -19.56
CA LYS A 324 -23.91 -13.36 -18.11
C LYS A 324 -25.06 -12.71 -17.34
N ARG A 325 -25.58 -11.57 -17.81
CA ARG A 325 -26.68 -10.87 -17.14
C ARG A 325 -27.99 -11.65 -17.24
N LEU A 326 -28.29 -12.27 -18.39
CA LEU A 326 -29.47 -13.12 -18.55
C LEU A 326 -29.37 -14.42 -17.74
N SER A 327 -28.17 -14.98 -17.60
CA SER A 327 -27.90 -16.18 -16.79
C SER A 327 -28.26 -16.03 -15.31
N VAL A 328 -28.45 -14.81 -14.81
CA VAL A 328 -28.94 -14.55 -13.45
C VAL A 328 -30.42 -14.90 -13.31
N ASP A 329 -31.23 -14.60 -14.33
CA ASP A 329 -32.70 -14.74 -14.29
C ASP A 329 -33.20 -16.06 -14.93
N GLY A 330 -32.36 -16.74 -15.73
CA GLY A 330 -32.70 -18.01 -16.38
C GLY A 330 -31.61 -18.51 -17.33
N ASP A 331 -31.88 -19.57 -18.10
CA ASP A 331 -30.94 -20.06 -19.12
C ASP A 331 -31.10 -19.30 -20.45
N PRO A 332 -30.11 -18.50 -20.88
CA PRO A 332 -30.18 -17.71 -22.12
C PRO A 332 -29.81 -18.50 -23.38
N THR A 333 -29.57 -19.81 -23.27
CA THR A 333 -29.05 -20.65 -24.37
C THR A 333 -29.93 -20.61 -25.61
N SER A 334 -31.25 -20.44 -25.47
CA SER A 334 -32.18 -20.32 -26.61
C SER A 334 -31.98 -19.07 -27.46
N ILE A 335 -31.48 -17.97 -26.87
CA ILE A 335 -31.32 -16.67 -27.53
C ILE A 335 -29.89 -16.52 -28.07
N LEU A 336 -28.89 -16.84 -27.24
CA LEU A 336 -27.48 -16.50 -27.49
C LEU A 336 -26.59 -17.71 -27.77
N GLY A 337 -27.09 -18.92 -27.51
CA GLY A 337 -26.28 -20.13 -27.41
C GLY A 337 -25.64 -20.30 -26.02
N SER A 338 -24.90 -21.39 -25.83
CA SER A 338 -24.26 -21.69 -24.54
C SER A 338 -23.10 -20.72 -24.24
N GLY A 339 -22.90 -20.39 -22.96
CA GLY A 339 -21.82 -19.51 -22.54
C GLY A 339 -20.44 -20.06 -22.89
N LEU A 340 -20.29 -21.39 -22.86
CA LEU A 340 -19.10 -22.08 -23.32
C LEU A 340 -18.83 -21.83 -24.81
N ALA A 341 -19.84 -21.97 -25.67
CA ALA A 341 -19.70 -21.73 -27.10
C ALA A 341 -19.31 -20.28 -27.41
N LEU A 342 -19.87 -19.31 -26.66
CA LEU A 342 -19.49 -17.89 -26.78
C LEU A 342 -18.03 -17.64 -26.38
N CYS A 343 -17.57 -18.25 -25.28
CA CYS A 343 -16.17 -18.12 -24.84
C CYS A 343 -15.21 -18.77 -25.85
N VAL A 344 -15.57 -19.93 -26.40
CA VAL A 344 -14.81 -20.60 -27.48
C VAL A 344 -14.78 -19.74 -28.74
N GLN A 345 -15.90 -19.14 -29.13
CA GLN A 345 -15.96 -18.22 -30.27
C GLN A 345 -15.03 -17.01 -30.06
N TYR A 346 -15.01 -16.44 -28.85
CA TYR A 346 -14.10 -15.35 -28.50
C TYR A 346 -12.63 -15.76 -28.63
N LEU A 347 -12.26 -16.94 -28.11
CA LEU A 347 -10.90 -17.47 -28.26
C LEU A 347 -10.50 -17.62 -29.73
N ARG A 348 -11.40 -18.13 -30.58
CA ARG A 348 -11.11 -18.28 -32.01
C ARG A 348 -10.71 -16.97 -32.69
N VAL A 349 -11.22 -15.83 -32.20
CA VAL A 349 -10.94 -14.51 -32.76
C VAL A 349 -9.73 -13.85 -32.09
N PHE A 350 -9.62 -13.92 -30.76
CA PHE A 350 -8.68 -13.08 -30.00
C PHE A 350 -7.57 -13.86 -29.28
N ALA A 351 -7.47 -15.19 -29.37
CA ALA A 351 -6.47 -15.95 -28.63
C ALA A 351 -5.01 -15.58 -28.95
N ASN A 352 -4.73 -14.97 -30.12
CA ASN A 352 -3.40 -14.43 -30.44
C ASN A 352 -3.07 -13.12 -29.72
N LYS A 353 -3.98 -12.59 -28.89
CA LYS A 353 -3.76 -11.41 -28.06
C LYS A 353 -3.66 -11.82 -26.58
N PRO A 354 -2.64 -11.34 -25.85
CA PRO A 354 -2.48 -11.65 -24.42
C PRO A 354 -3.69 -11.25 -23.55
N CYS A 355 -4.51 -10.29 -24.00
CA CYS A 355 -5.71 -9.87 -23.29
C CYS A 355 -6.81 -10.95 -23.27
N ALA A 356 -6.80 -11.94 -24.18
CA ALA A 356 -7.90 -12.89 -24.28
C ALA A 356 -8.21 -13.65 -22.98
N VAL A 357 -7.18 -13.97 -22.20
CA VAL A 357 -7.33 -14.66 -20.92
C VAL A 357 -8.02 -13.81 -19.86
N PRO A 358 -7.51 -12.60 -19.50
CA PRO A 358 -8.19 -11.74 -18.54
C PRO A 358 -9.58 -11.29 -19.01
N ASP A 359 -9.81 -11.19 -20.33
CA ASP A 359 -11.11 -10.83 -20.90
C ASP A 359 -12.19 -11.87 -20.62
N LEU A 360 -11.84 -13.16 -20.73
CA LEU A 360 -12.77 -14.26 -20.53
C LEU A 360 -12.99 -14.61 -19.06
N ARG A 361 -12.01 -14.31 -18.20
CA ARG A 361 -12.03 -14.67 -16.77
C ARG A 361 -13.35 -14.37 -16.05
N PRO A 362 -13.99 -13.18 -16.19
CA PRO A 362 -15.24 -12.88 -15.50
C PRO A 362 -16.42 -13.77 -15.93
N TYR A 363 -16.39 -14.30 -17.15
CA TYR A 363 -17.47 -15.11 -17.73
C TYR A 363 -17.29 -16.60 -17.45
N LEU A 364 -16.04 -17.08 -17.35
CA LEU A 364 -15.75 -18.47 -16.98
C LEU A 364 -16.39 -18.86 -15.64
N GLY A 365 -16.39 -17.96 -14.65
CA GLY A 365 -16.98 -18.24 -13.34
C GLY A 365 -18.49 -18.49 -13.36
N MET A 366 -19.19 -17.98 -14.38
CA MET A 366 -20.66 -18.06 -14.51
C MET A 366 -21.14 -19.36 -15.15
N ILE A 367 -20.32 -20.01 -15.97
CA ILE A 367 -20.65 -21.31 -16.57
C ILE A 367 -20.69 -22.36 -15.43
N PRO A 368 -21.72 -23.20 -15.30
CA PRO A 368 -21.80 -24.21 -14.24
C PRO A 368 -20.55 -25.09 -14.13
N GLN A 369 -20.07 -25.36 -12.91
CA GLN A 369 -18.82 -26.09 -12.68
C GLN A 369 -18.75 -27.43 -13.43
N LYS A 370 -19.83 -28.21 -13.36
CA LYS A 370 -19.92 -29.51 -14.04
C LYS A 370 -19.75 -29.38 -15.55
N GLU A 371 -20.45 -28.42 -16.16
CA GLU A 371 -20.36 -28.15 -17.61
C GLU A 371 -18.94 -27.71 -18.01
N ARG A 372 -18.30 -26.85 -17.20
CA ARG A 372 -16.91 -26.42 -17.43
C ARG A 372 -15.93 -27.58 -17.40
N GLU A 373 -16.06 -28.47 -16.42
CA GLU A 373 -15.14 -29.58 -16.23
C GLU A 373 -15.33 -30.65 -17.31
N GLU A 374 -16.57 -31.00 -17.66
CA GLU A 374 -16.90 -31.98 -18.70
C GLU A 374 -16.43 -31.53 -20.10
N ASN A 375 -16.56 -30.24 -20.40
CA ASN A 375 -16.24 -29.68 -21.72
C ASN A 375 -14.95 -28.85 -21.73
N CYS A 376 -14.11 -28.96 -20.68
CA CYS A 376 -12.89 -28.13 -20.55
C CYS A 376 -11.95 -28.26 -21.76
N ARG A 377 -11.94 -29.43 -22.40
CA ARG A 377 -11.07 -29.75 -23.54
C ARG A 377 -11.36 -28.90 -24.77
N ASP A 378 -12.59 -28.44 -24.95
CA ASP A 378 -12.98 -27.61 -26.10
C ASP A 378 -12.21 -26.29 -26.13
N PHE A 379 -11.89 -25.72 -24.96
CA PHE A 379 -11.08 -24.51 -24.87
C PHE A 379 -9.64 -24.72 -25.37
N LEU A 380 -9.08 -25.90 -25.13
CA LEU A 380 -7.74 -26.25 -25.60
C LEU A 380 -7.73 -26.51 -27.11
N THR A 381 -8.71 -27.29 -27.59
CA THR A 381 -8.74 -27.83 -28.96
C THR A 381 -9.45 -26.94 -29.97
N CYS A 382 -10.09 -25.84 -29.56
CA CYS A 382 -10.88 -24.97 -30.44
C CYS A 382 -10.14 -24.38 -31.64
N LEU A 383 -8.80 -24.35 -31.60
CA LEU A 383 -7.90 -23.87 -32.64
C LEU A 383 -6.99 -24.99 -33.19
N GLY A 384 -7.29 -26.26 -32.88
CA GLY A 384 -6.51 -27.42 -33.33
C GLY A 384 -5.26 -27.71 -32.50
N PHE A 385 -5.16 -27.15 -31.28
CA PHE A 385 -4.06 -27.41 -30.35
C PHE A 385 -4.41 -28.48 -29.31
N ASP A 386 -3.37 -29.07 -28.74
CA ASP A 386 -3.39 -29.94 -27.56
C ASP A 386 -2.22 -29.57 -26.64
N GLU A 387 -2.08 -30.20 -25.47
CA GLU A 387 -1.02 -29.82 -24.51
C GLU A 387 0.40 -30.02 -25.03
N LYS A 388 0.58 -30.83 -26.09
CA LYS A 388 1.87 -31.18 -26.66
C LYS A 388 2.14 -30.43 -27.97
N SER A 389 1.23 -29.53 -28.36
CA SER A 389 1.36 -28.78 -29.59
C SER A 389 2.56 -27.84 -29.52
N GLU A 390 3.29 -27.78 -30.63
CA GLU A 390 4.59 -27.15 -30.73
C GLU A 390 4.60 -26.03 -31.81
N PRO A 391 3.80 -24.96 -31.64
CA PRO A 391 3.75 -23.87 -32.61
C PRO A 391 5.07 -23.10 -32.69
N ASP A 392 5.37 -22.57 -33.88
CA ASP A 392 6.59 -21.80 -34.14
C ASP A 392 6.32 -20.31 -34.44
N LEU A 393 5.12 -19.97 -34.91
CA LEU A 393 4.73 -18.59 -35.19
C LEU A 393 4.34 -17.89 -33.87
N ALA A 394 4.78 -16.64 -33.67
CA ALA A 394 4.52 -15.89 -32.44
C ALA A 394 3.03 -15.80 -32.09
N ASP A 395 2.18 -15.56 -33.10
CA ASP A 395 0.73 -15.52 -32.94
C ASP A 395 0.15 -16.88 -32.52
N ASP A 396 0.66 -17.99 -33.05
CA ASP A 396 0.21 -19.34 -32.72
C ASP A 396 0.70 -19.80 -31.35
N ILE A 397 1.91 -19.39 -30.96
CA ILE A 397 2.40 -19.55 -29.59
C ILE A 397 1.46 -18.84 -28.61
N GLN A 398 1.12 -17.58 -28.89
CA GLN A 398 0.18 -16.84 -28.04
C GLN A 398 -1.20 -17.49 -28.02
N ARG A 399 -1.72 -17.98 -29.16
CA ARG A 399 -2.98 -18.75 -29.22
C ARG A 399 -2.93 -19.98 -28.32
N HIS A 400 -1.89 -20.79 -28.47
CA HIS A 400 -1.71 -22.01 -27.68
C HIS A 400 -1.64 -21.71 -26.18
N ILE A 401 -0.88 -20.69 -25.77
CA ILE A 401 -0.79 -20.23 -24.37
C ILE A 401 -2.15 -19.77 -23.84
N SER A 402 -2.90 -18.98 -24.62
CA SER A 402 -4.23 -18.51 -24.24
C SER A 402 -5.18 -19.69 -24.03
N CYS A 403 -5.18 -20.66 -24.96
CA CYS A 403 -5.97 -21.89 -24.86
C CYS A 403 -5.58 -22.75 -23.64
N LEU A 404 -4.28 -22.96 -23.42
CA LEU A 404 -3.77 -23.67 -22.23
C LEU A 404 -4.19 -22.99 -20.93
N SER A 405 -4.05 -21.67 -20.86
CA SER A 405 -4.38 -20.89 -19.66
C SER A 405 -5.86 -20.99 -19.33
N ILE A 406 -6.74 -20.83 -20.33
CA ILE A 406 -8.19 -20.95 -20.14
C ILE A 406 -8.57 -22.38 -19.79
N TRP A 407 -8.04 -23.38 -20.51
CA TRP A 407 -8.25 -24.79 -20.19
C TRP A 407 -7.90 -25.09 -18.73
N ARG A 408 -6.76 -24.57 -18.24
CA ARG A 408 -6.36 -24.77 -16.84
C ARG A 408 -7.25 -24.07 -15.82
N MET A 409 -7.87 -22.96 -16.18
CA MET A 409 -8.83 -22.24 -15.34
C MET A 409 -10.21 -22.91 -15.29
N VAL A 410 -10.57 -23.75 -16.25
CA VAL A 410 -11.89 -24.42 -16.28
C VAL A 410 -11.84 -25.91 -15.95
N ALA A 411 -10.69 -26.56 -16.17
CA ALA A 411 -10.49 -27.97 -15.85
C ALA A 411 -10.43 -28.23 -14.35
N ALA A 412 -10.74 -29.47 -13.96
CA ALA A 412 -10.55 -29.93 -12.59
C ALA A 412 -9.07 -29.79 -12.15
N PRO A 413 -8.82 -29.57 -10.84
CA PRO A 413 -7.47 -29.56 -10.29
C PRO A 413 -6.74 -30.87 -10.59
N LEU A 414 -5.47 -30.75 -10.96
CA LEU A 414 -4.63 -31.92 -11.17
C LEU A 414 -4.15 -32.46 -9.81
N PRO A 415 -4.04 -33.79 -9.64
CA PRO A 415 -3.24 -34.35 -8.57
C PRO A 415 -1.77 -33.95 -8.74
N ALA A 416 -0.97 -34.12 -7.69
CA ALA A 416 0.43 -33.67 -7.69
C ALA A 416 1.24 -34.22 -8.89
N ASP A 417 1.12 -35.51 -9.18
CA ASP A 417 1.84 -36.15 -10.30
C ASP A 417 1.41 -35.60 -11.66
N GLY A 418 0.11 -35.32 -11.82
CA GLY A 418 -0.45 -34.70 -13.02
C GLY A 418 0.03 -33.25 -13.20
N ALA A 419 0.13 -32.50 -12.09
CA ALA A 419 0.67 -31.15 -12.10
C ALA A 419 2.17 -31.15 -12.48
N LEU A 420 2.96 -32.09 -11.96
CA LEU A 420 4.38 -32.24 -12.33
C LEU A 420 4.56 -32.62 -13.80
N ALA A 421 3.76 -33.56 -14.32
CA ALA A 421 3.82 -33.98 -15.72
C ALA A 421 3.51 -32.82 -16.68
N LEU A 422 2.49 -32.02 -16.35
CA LEU A 422 2.16 -30.83 -17.13
C LEU A 422 3.25 -29.75 -17.01
N ALA A 423 3.77 -29.51 -15.80
CA ALA A 423 4.87 -28.56 -15.59
C ALA A 423 6.11 -28.95 -16.42
N ALA A 424 6.46 -30.24 -16.46
CA ALA A 424 7.56 -30.75 -17.28
C ALA A 424 7.30 -30.55 -18.78
N THR A 425 6.06 -30.75 -19.23
CA THR A 425 5.67 -30.51 -20.64
C THR A 425 5.82 -29.03 -21.01
N LEU A 426 5.30 -28.13 -20.17
CA LEU A 426 5.40 -26.67 -20.37
C LEU A 426 6.85 -26.16 -20.27
N LYS A 427 7.65 -26.71 -19.36
CA LYS A 427 9.11 -26.49 -19.29
C LYS A 427 9.77 -26.90 -20.61
N GLY A 428 9.41 -28.08 -21.15
CA GLY A 428 9.87 -28.54 -22.46
C GLY A 428 9.53 -27.57 -23.60
N HIS A 429 8.29 -27.06 -23.64
CA HIS A 429 7.87 -26.05 -24.62
C HIS A 429 8.69 -24.77 -24.55
N TYR A 430 8.93 -24.26 -23.34
CA TYR A 430 9.77 -23.08 -23.14
C TYR A 430 11.21 -23.33 -23.65
N LEU A 431 11.84 -24.44 -23.25
CA LEU A 431 13.21 -24.79 -23.65
C LEU A 431 13.33 -25.01 -25.17
N ARG A 432 12.33 -25.62 -25.81
CA ARG A 432 12.25 -25.76 -27.27
C ARG A 432 12.20 -24.39 -27.95
N CYS A 433 11.31 -23.52 -27.50
CA CYS A 433 11.17 -22.17 -28.06
C CYS A 433 12.47 -21.38 -27.91
N LEU A 434 13.15 -21.52 -26.77
CA LEU A 434 14.46 -20.93 -26.52
C LEU A 434 15.51 -21.47 -27.50
N HIS A 435 15.64 -22.79 -27.65
CA HIS A 435 16.56 -23.43 -28.59
C HIS A 435 16.32 -23.00 -30.04
N ARG A 436 15.06 -22.75 -30.42
CA ARG A 436 14.68 -22.27 -31.76
C ARG A 436 14.82 -20.76 -31.96
N GLY A 437 15.24 -20.01 -30.94
CA GLY A 437 15.36 -18.55 -31.03
C GLY A 437 14.02 -17.82 -31.11
N LEU A 438 12.94 -18.42 -30.58
CA LEU A 438 11.59 -17.85 -30.57
C LEU A 438 11.33 -16.94 -29.36
N VAL A 439 12.25 -16.92 -28.40
CA VAL A 439 12.25 -15.95 -27.29
C VAL A 439 12.80 -14.63 -27.83
N THR A 440 11.91 -13.71 -28.18
CA THR A 440 12.22 -12.44 -28.85
C THR A 440 12.17 -11.22 -27.91
N SER A 441 12.13 -11.45 -26.60
CA SER A 441 12.14 -10.41 -25.59
C SER A 441 13.38 -9.52 -25.72
N ASN A 442 13.20 -8.23 -25.40
CA ASN A 442 14.31 -7.29 -25.25
C ASN A 442 14.45 -6.89 -23.78
N ILE A 443 15.38 -5.98 -23.48
CA ILE A 443 15.65 -5.56 -22.09
C ILE A 443 14.42 -4.92 -21.42
N THR A 444 13.46 -4.42 -22.21
CA THR A 444 12.29 -3.66 -21.76
C THR A 444 10.93 -4.34 -22.01
N GLU A 445 10.88 -5.42 -22.80
CA GLU A 445 9.67 -6.11 -23.22
C GLU A 445 9.74 -7.60 -22.89
N PHE A 446 8.64 -8.16 -22.42
CA PHE A 446 8.51 -9.61 -22.22
C PHE A 446 7.89 -10.27 -23.45
N CYS A 447 8.16 -11.56 -23.63
CA CYS A 447 7.71 -12.34 -24.77
C CYS A 447 6.51 -13.22 -24.39
N ALA A 448 5.65 -13.54 -25.36
CA ALA A 448 4.57 -14.51 -25.16
C ALA A 448 5.09 -15.85 -24.61
N VAL A 449 6.22 -16.33 -25.13
CA VAL A 449 6.89 -17.59 -24.76
C VAL A 449 7.17 -17.70 -23.26
N ASP A 450 7.44 -16.58 -22.57
CA ASP A 450 7.67 -16.55 -21.12
C ASP A 450 6.51 -17.18 -20.33
N SER A 451 5.30 -17.11 -20.88
CA SER A 451 4.09 -17.63 -20.25
C SER A 451 4.11 -19.16 -20.11
N TYR A 452 4.83 -19.90 -20.97
CA TYR A 452 5.04 -21.34 -20.75
C TYR A 452 5.83 -21.59 -19.47
N GLY A 453 6.92 -20.85 -19.27
CA GLY A 453 7.75 -20.96 -18.07
C GLY A 453 7.01 -20.52 -16.81
N ILE A 454 6.23 -19.44 -16.91
CA ILE A 454 5.38 -18.96 -15.82
C ILE A 454 4.30 -19.99 -15.46
N LEU A 455 3.54 -20.50 -16.44
CA LEU A 455 2.50 -21.49 -16.20
C LEU A 455 3.08 -22.81 -15.64
N ALA A 456 4.24 -23.24 -16.12
CA ALA A 456 4.97 -24.37 -15.55
C ALA A 456 5.31 -24.14 -14.06
N ALA A 457 5.82 -22.96 -13.71
CA ALA A 457 6.15 -22.60 -12.33
C ALA A 457 4.92 -22.62 -11.40
N HIS A 458 3.74 -22.22 -11.88
CA HIS A 458 2.48 -22.37 -11.15
C HIS A 458 2.18 -23.84 -10.84
N HIS A 459 2.32 -24.74 -11.84
CA HIS A 459 2.06 -26.16 -11.65
C HIS A 459 3.08 -26.85 -10.73
N TYR A 460 4.35 -26.49 -10.83
CA TYR A 460 5.37 -26.91 -9.87
C TYR A 460 5.05 -26.46 -8.45
N PHE A 461 4.62 -25.20 -8.26
CA PHE A 461 4.18 -24.71 -6.96
C PHE A 461 2.99 -25.51 -6.41
N TYR A 462 1.96 -25.78 -7.22
CA TYR A 462 0.81 -26.57 -6.78
C TYR A 462 1.21 -27.99 -6.37
N ALA A 463 2.09 -28.64 -7.13
CA ALA A 463 2.63 -29.95 -6.76
C ALA A 463 3.39 -29.90 -5.43
N GLY A 464 4.26 -28.89 -5.24
CA GLY A 464 5.00 -28.68 -4.00
C GLY A 464 4.09 -28.49 -2.78
N ILE A 465 3.00 -27.74 -2.93
CA ILE A 465 1.99 -27.55 -1.87
C ILE A 465 1.27 -28.86 -1.53
N LEU A 466 0.85 -29.63 -2.54
CA LEU A 466 0.14 -30.90 -2.33
C LEU A 466 1.03 -31.97 -1.70
N GLN A 467 2.31 -32.03 -2.10
CA GLN A 467 3.29 -33.00 -1.60
C GLN A 467 4.00 -32.53 -0.32
N GLN A 468 3.89 -31.25 0.04
CA GLN A 468 4.69 -30.61 1.09
C GLN A 468 6.21 -30.79 0.85
N SER A 469 6.64 -30.56 -0.38
CA SER A 469 8.02 -30.77 -0.83
C SER A 469 8.60 -29.53 -1.50
N SER A 470 9.87 -29.25 -1.20
CA SER A 470 10.64 -28.15 -1.76
C SER A 470 11.12 -28.42 -3.20
N ALA A 471 11.28 -29.69 -3.60
CA ALA A 471 11.89 -30.04 -4.89
C ALA A 471 11.14 -29.45 -6.11
N PRO A 472 9.79 -29.52 -6.21
CA PRO A 472 9.06 -28.85 -7.29
C PRO A 472 9.26 -27.33 -7.29
N VAL A 473 9.30 -26.70 -6.10
CA VAL A 473 9.48 -25.25 -6.00
C VAL A 473 10.88 -24.82 -6.42
N VAL A 474 11.90 -25.62 -6.13
CA VAL A 474 13.26 -25.43 -6.63
C VAL A 474 13.30 -25.47 -8.15
N GLU A 475 12.65 -26.45 -8.78
CA GLU A 475 12.56 -26.53 -10.25
C GLU A 475 11.89 -25.28 -10.84
N ALA A 476 10.82 -24.79 -10.20
CA ALA A 476 10.17 -23.55 -10.58
C ALA A 476 11.11 -22.33 -10.48
N LEU A 477 11.89 -22.21 -9.41
CA LEU A 477 12.88 -21.13 -9.24
C LEU A 477 13.92 -21.16 -10.37
N CYS A 478 14.46 -22.34 -10.67
CA CYS A 478 15.47 -22.52 -11.70
C CYS A 478 14.94 -22.17 -13.10
N LEU A 479 13.70 -22.56 -13.41
CA LEU A 479 13.02 -22.20 -14.65
C LEU A 479 12.74 -20.69 -14.74
N LEU A 480 12.25 -20.07 -13.67
CA LEU A 480 11.94 -18.63 -13.67
C LEU A 480 13.20 -17.75 -13.76
N GLU A 481 14.33 -18.16 -13.18
CA GLU A 481 15.61 -17.47 -13.38
C GLU A 481 16.07 -17.57 -14.83
N LEU A 482 15.85 -18.71 -15.49
CA LEU A 482 16.12 -18.87 -16.92
C LEU A 482 15.21 -17.97 -17.76
N VAL A 483 13.92 -17.86 -17.40
CA VAL A 483 13.00 -16.89 -18.01
C VAL A 483 13.53 -15.46 -17.84
N LEU A 484 13.95 -15.07 -16.64
CA LEU A 484 14.48 -13.72 -16.39
C LEU A 484 15.85 -13.45 -17.01
N HIS A 485 16.63 -14.48 -17.32
CA HIS A 485 17.89 -14.34 -18.03
C HIS A 485 17.65 -13.84 -19.47
N HIS A 486 16.61 -14.36 -20.13
CA HIS A 486 16.24 -13.95 -21.49
C HIS A 486 15.19 -12.82 -21.52
N SER A 487 14.39 -12.66 -20.47
CA SER A 487 13.31 -11.68 -20.37
C SER A 487 13.41 -10.86 -19.08
N PRO A 488 14.44 -10.00 -18.93
CA PRO A 488 14.76 -9.32 -17.67
C PRO A 488 13.69 -8.31 -17.22
N ALA A 489 12.84 -7.82 -18.12
CA ALA A 489 11.72 -6.94 -17.81
C ALA A 489 10.49 -7.66 -17.23
N ASN A 490 10.40 -8.98 -17.33
CA ASN A 490 9.19 -9.73 -17.00
C ASN A 490 8.87 -9.68 -15.49
N PHE A 491 7.95 -8.80 -15.10
CA PHE A 491 7.60 -8.60 -13.70
C PHE A 491 6.76 -9.74 -13.12
N HIS A 492 6.01 -10.49 -13.94
CA HIS A 492 5.27 -11.67 -13.49
C HIS A 492 6.23 -12.75 -12.96
N ALA A 493 7.30 -13.04 -13.70
CA ALA A 493 8.34 -13.96 -13.25
C ALA A 493 9.08 -13.45 -11.99
N LYS A 494 9.37 -12.14 -11.91
CA LYS A 494 9.97 -11.53 -10.70
C LYS A 494 9.08 -11.69 -9.46
N LEU A 495 7.78 -11.40 -9.56
CA LEU A 495 6.84 -11.53 -8.45
C LEU A 495 6.71 -12.98 -7.98
N LEU A 496 6.66 -13.93 -8.92
CA LEU A 496 6.65 -15.35 -8.60
C LEU A 496 7.95 -15.79 -7.91
N LEU A 497 9.12 -15.40 -8.41
CA LEU A 497 10.39 -15.69 -7.75
C LEU A 497 10.43 -15.16 -6.31
N VAL A 498 9.99 -13.91 -6.08
CA VAL A 498 9.88 -13.35 -4.71
C VAL A 498 8.99 -14.25 -3.85
N LYS A 499 7.81 -14.63 -4.33
CA LYS A 499 6.89 -15.53 -3.61
C LYS A 499 7.53 -16.88 -3.30
N LEU A 500 8.13 -17.54 -4.29
CA LEU A 500 8.70 -18.88 -4.16
C LEU A 500 9.94 -18.91 -3.27
N TYR A 501 10.81 -17.90 -3.32
CA TYR A 501 11.91 -17.79 -2.37
C TYR A 501 11.42 -17.65 -0.92
N HIS A 502 10.33 -16.90 -0.68
CA HIS A 502 9.69 -16.87 0.65
C HIS A 502 9.04 -18.19 1.05
N VAL A 503 8.49 -18.96 0.09
CA VAL A 503 7.98 -20.32 0.38
C VAL A 503 9.09 -21.19 0.96
N LEU A 504 10.30 -21.11 0.42
CA LEU A 504 11.47 -21.85 0.92
C LEU A 504 12.17 -21.20 2.12
N GLY A 505 11.64 -20.09 2.65
CA GLY A 505 12.22 -19.41 3.81
C GLY A 505 13.49 -18.62 3.51
N ASN A 506 13.72 -18.18 2.26
CA ASN A 506 14.90 -17.40 1.89
C ASN A 506 14.57 -15.95 1.54
N ALA A 507 14.61 -15.08 2.55
CA ALA A 507 14.28 -13.67 2.39
C ALA A 507 15.31 -12.86 1.60
N LEU A 508 16.60 -13.17 1.68
CA LEU A 508 17.65 -12.43 0.98
C LEU A 508 17.73 -12.82 -0.51
N ALA A 509 17.49 -14.08 -0.85
CA ALA A 509 17.29 -14.48 -2.24
C ALA A 509 16.07 -13.77 -2.85
N ALA A 510 14.96 -13.69 -2.11
CA ALA A 510 13.79 -12.91 -2.51
C ALA A 510 14.12 -11.41 -2.69
N ASP A 511 14.92 -10.82 -1.78
CA ASP A 511 15.34 -9.42 -1.86
C ASP A 511 16.14 -9.12 -3.13
N SER A 512 17.01 -10.04 -3.56
CA SER A 512 17.77 -9.89 -4.81
C SER A 512 16.87 -9.71 -6.04
N ILE A 513 15.67 -10.31 -6.01
CA ILE A 513 14.67 -10.16 -7.08
C ILE A 513 13.80 -8.93 -6.84
N TYR A 514 13.42 -8.66 -5.60
CA TYR A 514 12.63 -7.48 -5.24
C TYR A 514 13.34 -6.17 -5.62
N GLN A 515 14.66 -6.09 -5.45
CA GLN A 515 15.45 -4.93 -5.90
C GLN A 515 15.33 -4.70 -7.41
N ARG A 516 15.22 -5.77 -8.22
CA ARG A 516 15.02 -5.73 -9.69
C ARG A 516 13.59 -5.34 -10.10
N LEU A 517 12.64 -5.32 -9.18
CA LEU A 517 11.29 -4.76 -9.41
C LEU A 517 11.28 -3.23 -9.31
N GLU A 518 12.27 -2.63 -8.64
CA GLU A 518 12.37 -1.18 -8.42
C GLU A 518 11.10 -0.54 -7.82
N VAL A 519 10.52 -1.19 -6.81
CA VAL A 519 9.32 -0.71 -6.11
C VAL A 519 9.55 0.67 -5.50
N LYS A 520 8.80 1.69 -5.95
CA LYS A 520 8.95 3.09 -5.52
C LYS A 520 7.60 3.76 -5.23
N HIS A 521 7.64 4.81 -4.41
CA HIS A 521 6.49 5.68 -4.12
C HIS A 521 5.22 4.92 -3.72
N ILE A 522 4.11 5.09 -4.45
CA ILE A 522 2.82 4.46 -4.15
C ILE A 522 2.90 2.93 -4.13
N GLN A 523 3.84 2.34 -4.86
CA GLN A 523 4.04 0.90 -4.89
C GLN A 523 4.49 0.36 -3.53
N LEU A 524 5.12 1.16 -2.67
CA LEU A 524 5.54 0.75 -1.32
C LEU A 524 4.35 0.36 -0.44
N VAL A 525 3.17 0.95 -0.68
CA VAL A 525 1.96 0.64 0.08
C VAL A 525 0.98 -0.28 -0.65
N SER A 526 1.11 -0.43 -1.98
CA SER A 526 0.26 -1.35 -2.76
C SER A 526 0.87 -2.73 -2.98
N ILE A 527 2.16 -2.83 -3.29
CA ILE A 527 2.86 -4.11 -3.56
C ILE A 527 4.11 -4.33 -2.70
N GLY A 528 4.69 -3.29 -2.10
CA GLY A 528 5.90 -3.37 -1.30
C GLY A 528 5.77 -4.28 -0.06
N TRP A 529 4.55 -4.40 0.46
CA TRP A 529 4.22 -5.31 1.55
C TRP A 529 4.51 -6.79 1.21
N LEU A 530 4.42 -7.21 -0.07
CA LEU A 530 4.64 -8.61 -0.50
C LEU A 530 6.01 -9.16 -0.04
N HIS A 531 7.01 -8.29 -0.05
CA HIS A 531 8.35 -8.63 0.42
C HIS A 531 8.61 -8.13 1.83
N CYS A 532 8.30 -6.85 2.10
CA CYS A 532 8.67 -6.19 3.34
C CYS A 532 8.03 -6.86 4.57
N ALA A 533 6.77 -7.27 4.49
CA ALA A 533 6.06 -7.96 5.58
C ALA A 533 6.66 -9.33 5.93
N ARG A 534 7.43 -9.94 5.03
CA ARG A 534 8.04 -11.28 5.21
C ARG A 534 9.49 -11.25 5.65
N LEU A 535 10.16 -10.10 5.60
CA LEU A 535 11.57 -10.00 6.00
C LEU A 535 11.79 -10.25 7.51
N ALA A 536 11.00 -9.60 8.37
CA ALA A 536 11.11 -9.81 9.82
C ALA A 536 10.73 -11.24 10.25
N PRO A 537 9.60 -11.84 9.79
CA PRO A 537 9.31 -13.26 10.03
C PRO A 537 10.41 -14.21 9.53
N ALA A 538 11.10 -13.86 8.44
CA ALA A 538 12.20 -14.64 7.91
C ALA A 538 13.56 -14.34 8.59
N CYS A 539 13.59 -13.65 9.73
CA CYS A 539 14.81 -13.29 10.46
C CYS A 539 15.81 -12.40 9.69
N ALA A 540 15.39 -11.68 8.65
CA ALA A 540 16.21 -10.73 7.90
C ALA A 540 16.03 -9.29 8.45
N ALA A 541 16.34 -9.10 9.73
CA ALA A 541 16.00 -7.90 10.49
C ALA A 541 16.64 -6.61 9.94
N SER A 542 17.92 -6.66 9.57
CA SER A 542 18.63 -5.49 9.04
C SER A 542 17.99 -4.96 7.75
N ARG A 543 17.59 -5.87 6.85
CA ARG A 543 16.91 -5.51 5.61
C ARG A 543 15.47 -5.06 5.82
N ALA A 544 14.76 -5.69 6.76
CA ALA A 544 13.41 -5.27 7.15
C ALA A 544 13.39 -3.81 7.62
N LEU A 545 14.31 -3.42 8.52
CA LEU A 545 14.40 -2.04 9.02
C LEU A 545 14.55 -1.01 7.90
N GLN A 546 15.31 -1.33 6.85
CA GLN A 546 15.49 -0.46 5.69
C GLN A 546 14.18 -0.27 4.92
N LEU A 547 13.50 -1.34 4.52
CA LEU A 547 12.27 -1.24 3.72
C LEU A 547 11.09 -0.65 4.50
N LEU A 548 11.03 -0.90 5.81
CA LEU A 548 10.06 -0.26 6.69
C LEU A 548 10.31 1.26 6.78
N ALA A 549 11.58 1.68 6.82
CA ALA A 549 11.95 3.08 6.81
C ALA A 549 11.56 3.76 5.49
N ASP A 550 11.76 3.11 4.35
CA ASP A 550 11.39 3.62 3.03
C ASP A 550 9.88 3.85 2.92
N THR A 551 9.08 2.88 3.39
CA THR A 551 7.61 2.99 3.43
C THR A 551 7.15 4.16 4.29
N ARG A 552 7.74 4.32 5.48
CA ARG A 552 7.43 5.42 6.39
C ARG A 552 7.86 6.77 5.83
N ALA A 553 9.03 6.84 5.18
CA ALA A 553 9.54 8.04 4.54
C ALA A 553 8.59 8.49 3.41
N PHE A 554 8.11 7.57 2.58
CA PHE A 554 7.11 7.86 1.56
C PHE A 554 5.83 8.47 2.14
N LEU A 555 5.23 7.84 3.15
CA LEU A 555 3.99 8.34 3.77
C LEU A 555 4.18 9.73 4.42
N LYS A 556 5.32 9.94 5.09
CA LYS A 556 5.67 11.24 5.67
C LYS A 556 5.89 12.32 4.61
N HIS A 557 6.56 11.99 3.51
CA HIS A 557 6.76 12.93 2.39
C HIS A 557 5.43 13.24 1.70
N HIS A 558 4.60 12.24 1.46
CA HIS A 558 3.26 12.45 0.89
C HIS A 558 2.43 13.40 1.75
N GLY A 559 2.42 13.25 3.08
CA GLY A 559 1.71 14.18 3.97
C GLY A 559 2.20 15.63 3.88
N LYS A 560 3.46 15.86 3.49
CA LYS A 560 4.00 17.20 3.26
C LYS A 560 3.65 17.76 1.88
N ASP A 561 3.74 16.92 0.84
CA ASP A 561 3.60 17.33 -0.56
C ASP A 561 2.15 17.38 -1.04
N SER A 562 1.26 16.55 -0.49
CA SER A 562 -0.16 16.45 -0.88
C SER A 562 -0.89 17.78 -0.77
N VAL A 563 -0.56 18.57 0.24
CA VAL A 563 -1.18 19.86 0.53
C VAL A 563 -0.95 20.88 -0.60
N GLU A 564 0.19 20.85 -1.28
CA GLU A 564 0.46 21.76 -2.41
C GLU A 564 -0.33 21.37 -3.66
N HIS A 565 -0.63 20.07 -3.85
CA HIS A 565 -1.48 19.62 -4.95
C HIS A 565 -2.89 20.20 -4.86
N LEU A 566 -3.40 20.43 -3.64
CA LEU A 566 -4.68 21.14 -3.44
C LEU A 566 -4.59 22.59 -3.94
N THR A 567 -3.48 23.28 -3.70
CA THR A 567 -3.30 24.65 -4.20
C THR A 567 -3.24 24.71 -5.72
N TYR A 568 -2.62 23.71 -6.37
CA TYR A 568 -2.58 23.61 -7.82
C TYR A 568 -3.95 23.35 -8.43
N ALA A 569 -4.79 22.54 -7.79
CA ALA A 569 -6.14 22.29 -8.27
C ALA A 569 -6.99 23.57 -8.32
N TYR A 570 -6.84 24.47 -7.34
CA TYR A 570 -7.46 25.81 -7.41
C TYR A 570 -6.88 26.68 -8.53
N LYS A 571 -5.55 26.70 -8.70
CA LYS A 571 -4.87 27.51 -9.73
C LYS A 571 -5.23 27.10 -11.15
N TYR A 572 -5.39 25.80 -11.40
CA TYR A 572 -5.75 25.25 -12.71
C TYR A 572 -7.26 25.07 -12.91
N GLY A 573 -8.09 25.41 -11.91
CA GLY A 573 -9.55 25.28 -11.99
C GLY A 573 -10.05 23.83 -12.01
N THR A 574 -9.24 22.85 -11.61
CA THR A 574 -9.63 21.43 -11.58
C THR A 574 -10.34 21.08 -10.27
N PHE A 575 -11.47 21.74 -10.01
CA PHE A 575 -12.15 21.72 -8.72
C PHE A 575 -12.62 20.33 -8.25
N GLU A 576 -13.07 19.47 -9.16
CA GLU A 576 -13.44 18.08 -8.85
C GLU A 576 -12.28 17.31 -8.18
N LYS A 577 -11.05 17.57 -8.64
CA LYS A 577 -9.84 16.93 -8.10
C LYS A 577 -9.53 17.35 -6.67
N LEU A 578 -10.02 18.49 -6.18
CA LEU A 578 -9.85 18.84 -4.75
C LEU A 578 -10.50 17.82 -3.83
N VAL A 579 -11.67 17.31 -4.21
CA VAL A 579 -12.38 16.28 -3.44
C VAL A 579 -11.64 14.95 -3.52
N GLU A 580 -11.23 14.55 -4.73
CA GLU A 580 -10.48 13.30 -4.93
C GLU A 580 -9.15 13.31 -4.20
N LEU A 581 -8.38 14.40 -4.28
CA LEU A 581 -7.10 14.57 -3.61
C LEU A 581 -7.24 14.58 -2.08
N GLY A 582 -8.31 15.19 -1.56
CA GLY A 582 -8.64 15.14 -0.14
C GLY A 582 -8.94 13.70 0.32
N ALA A 583 -9.78 12.98 -0.41
CA ALA A 583 -10.10 11.58 -0.12
C ALA A 583 -8.87 10.66 -0.26
N TRP A 584 -8.02 10.90 -1.25
CA TRP A 584 -6.74 10.22 -1.45
C TRP A 584 -5.79 10.44 -0.27
N GLY A 585 -5.66 11.68 0.20
CA GLY A 585 -4.88 12.04 1.39
C GLY A 585 -5.36 11.28 2.62
N ALA A 586 -6.66 11.35 2.92
CA ALA A 586 -7.27 10.62 4.04
C ALA A 586 -7.05 9.10 3.94
N ARG A 587 -7.14 8.51 2.75
CA ARG A 587 -6.92 7.07 2.52
C ARG A 587 -5.47 6.65 2.77
N LEU A 588 -4.49 7.51 2.45
CA LEU A 588 -3.08 7.24 2.75
C LEU A 588 -2.73 7.48 4.22
N GLU A 589 -3.32 8.48 4.87
CA GLU A 589 -3.21 8.69 6.32
C GLU A 589 -3.79 7.51 7.11
N ALA A 590 -4.89 6.94 6.62
CA ALA A 590 -5.52 5.76 7.21
C ALA A 590 -4.85 4.42 6.80
N CYS A 591 -3.74 4.43 6.05
CA CYS A 591 -3.16 3.21 5.48
C CYS A 591 -2.75 2.19 6.58
N GLY A 592 -3.43 1.03 6.60
CA GLY A 592 -3.21 -0.02 7.60
C GLY A 592 -1.80 -0.61 7.55
N TRP A 593 -1.30 -0.92 6.35
CA TRP A 593 0.08 -1.40 6.16
C TRP A 593 1.11 -0.36 6.62
N GLY A 594 0.89 0.92 6.35
CA GLY A 594 1.76 2.00 6.80
C GLY A 594 1.87 2.09 8.33
N ALA A 595 0.72 1.93 9.01
CA ALA A 595 0.68 1.87 10.46
C ALA A 595 1.40 0.63 11.02
N ALA A 596 1.16 -0.55 10.43
CA ALA A 596 1.84 -1.80 10.79
C ALA A 596 3.35 -1.69 10.61
N ALA A 597 3.79 -1.19 9.45
CA ALA A 597 5.20 -0.98 9.16
C ALA A 597 5.89 -0.06 10.20
N ALA A 598 5.19 0.97 10.67
CA ALA A 598 5.72 1.86 11.70
C ALA A 598 5.88 1.15 13.07
N ARG A 599 4.95 0.26 13.44
CA ARG A 599 5.03 -0.50 14.71
C ARG A 599 6.07 -1.60 14.66
N ASP A 600 6.09 -2.35 13.57
CA ASP A 600 7.10 -3.38 13.34
C ASP A 600 8.49 -2.75 13.29
N GLN A 601 8.67 -1.59 12.66
CA GLN A 601 9.95 -0.87 12.69
C GLN A 601 10.36 -0.53 14.13
N ALA A 602 9.44 0.00 14.93
CA ALA A 602 9.71 0.41 16.31
C ALA A 602 10.13 -0.78 17.20
N LEU A 603 9.44 -1.91 17.10
CA LEU A 603 9.77 -3.13 17.85
C LEU A 603 11.05 -3.78 17.34
N LEU A 604 11.23 -3.85 16.02
CA LEU A 604 12.43 -4.44 15.41
C LEU A 604 13.70 -3.65 15.72
N HIS A 605 13.60 -2.33 15.93
CA HIS A 605 14.71 -1.53 16.46
C HIS A 605 15.18 -2.02 17.84
N GLN A 606 14.29 -2.51 18.69
CA GLN A 606 14.65 -3.07 19.99
C GLN A 606 15.39 -4.39 19.88
N LEU A 607 15.28 -5.09 18.75
CA LEU A 607 16.06 -6.30 18.46
C LEU A 607 17.36 -5.96 17.71
N ALA A 608 17.28 -5.36 16.53
CA ALA A 608 18.40 -5.26 15.59
C ALA A 608 18.94 -3.83 15.37
N GLY A 609 18.20 -2.82 15.82
CA GLY A 609 18.54 -1.41 15.62
C GLY A 609 19.50 -0.83 16.65
N PRO A 610 20.00 0.40 16.42
CA PRO A 610 20.67 1.16 17.48
C PRO A 610 19.70 1.39 18.66
N PRO A 611 20.20 1.48 19.91
CA PRO A 611 19.37 1.82 21.06
C PRO A 611 18.64 3.14 20.81
N ALA A 612 17.32 3.07 20.66
CA ALA A 612 16.47 4.22 20.43
C ALA A 612 15.33 4.17 21.43
N LEU A 613 15.09 5.30 22.11
CA LEU A 613 13.95 5.44 23.00
C LEU A 613 12.67 5.33 22.17
N LEU A 614 11.75 4.48 22.65
CA LEU A 614 10.41 4.40 22.09
C LEU A 614 9.58 5.56 22.63
N HIS A 615 8.93 6.26 21.73
CA HIS A 615 7.95 7.28 22.07
C HIS A 615 6.54 6.71 21.91
N GLN A 616 5.59 7.34 22.60
CA GLN A 616 4.19 7.00 22.42
C GLN A 616 3.82 7.02 20.93
N PRO A 617 3.22 5.93 20.41
CA PRO A 617 2.90 5.84 19.00
C PRO A 617 1.80 6.85 18.61
N SER A 618 1.81 7.29 17.35
CA SER A 618 0.71 8.08 16.80
C SER A 618 -0.60 7.29 16.86
N ARG A 619 -1.70 7.90 17.28
CA ARG A 619 -2.99 7.21 17.37
C ARG A 619 -3.36 6.51 16.06
N LEU A 620 -3.83 5.27 16.15
CA LEU A 620 -4.33 4.54 14.99
C LEU A 620 -5.59 5.21 14.42
N PRO A 621 -5.79 5.16 13.09
CA PRO A 621 -7.04 5.61 12.49
C PRO A 621 -8.20 4.75 13.00
N ALA A 622 -9.37 5.37 13.18
CA ALA A 622 -10.57 4.65 13.64
C ALA A 622 -10.95 3.49 12.70
N VAL A 623 -10.79 3.71 11.40
CA VAL A 623 -11.00 2.71 10.35
C VAL A 623 -9.76 2.68 9.45
N PRO A 624 -8.86 1.69 9.61
CA PRO A 624 -7.72 1.51 8.72
C PRO A 624 -8.16 1.19 7.27
N ALA A 625 -7.43 1.71 6.29
CA ALA A 625 -7.64 1.46 4.87
C ALA A 625 -6.72 0.37 4.33
N ASP A 626 -7.28 -0.60 3.61
CA ASP A 626 -6.50 -1.61 2.88
C ASP A 626 -6.12 -1.11 1.48
N ASN A 627 -4.82 -0.85 1.30
CA ASN A 627 -4.25 -0.39 0.04
C ASN A 627 -3.48 -1.48 -0.71
N ARG A 628 -3.45 -2.71 -0.19
CA ARG A 628 -2.74 -3.84 -0.79
C ARG A 628 -3.39 -4.24 -2.11
N ASP A 629 -2.55 -4.47 -3.13
CA ASP A 629 -2.94 -5.08 -4.38
C ASP A 629 -2.75 -6.60 -4.29
N LEU A 630 -3.88 -7.32 -4.22
CA LEU A 630 -3.92 -8.78 -4.15
C LEU A 630 -4.09 -9.45 -5.52
N ASN A 631 -4.12 -8.66 -6.60
CA ASN A 631 -4.37 -9.14 -7.97
C ASN A 631 -3.13 -9.08 -8.86
N VAL A 632 -1.99 -8.59 -8.34
CA VAL A 632 -0.77 -8.37 -9.12
C VAL A 632 -0.10 -9.67 -9.59
N ILE A 633 -0.23 -10.76 -8.82
CA ILE A 633 0.20 -12.10 -9.22
C ILE A 633 -0.95 -12.76 -9.96
N VAL A 634 -0.73 -13.11 -11.23
CA VAL A 634 -1.73 -13.79 -12.05
C VAL A 634 -2.11 -15.11 -11.41
N ASN A 635 -3.41 -15.38 -11.30
CA ASN A 635 -3.91 -16.63 -10.72
C ASN A 635 -4.57 -17.51 -11.79
N PHE A 636 -4.05 -18.73 -11.99
CA PHE A 636 -4.62 -19.72 -12.91
C PHE A 636 -5.48 -20.79 -12.20
N GLU A 637 -5.75 -20.64 -10.91
CA GLU A 637 -6.67 -21.53 -10.20
C GLU A 637 -8.11 -21.39 -10.73
N PRO A 638 -8.85 -22.51 -10.81
CA PRO A 638 -10.25 -22.49 -11.20
C PRO A 638 -11.13 -21.60 -10.31
N PRO A 639 -12.24 -21.04 -10.84
CA PRO A 639 -13.14 -20.15 -10.10
C PRO A 639 -13.57 -20.67 -8.73
N GLN A 640 -13.78 -21.98 -8.57
CA GLN A 640 -14.19 -22.60 -7.30
C GLN A 640 -13.14 -22.51 -6.17
N PHE A 641 -11.89 -22.14 -6.48
CA PHE A 641 -10.84 -21.91 -5.48
C PHE A 641 -10.61 -20.43 -5.17
N GLN A 642 -11.36 -19.53 -5.80
CA GLN A 642 -11.32 -18.10 -5.50
C GLN A 642 -12.10 -17.84 -4.22
N ASP A 643 -11.46 -17.21 -3.24
CA ASP A 643 -12.08 -16.77 -1.98
C ASP A 643 -12.55 -15.31 -2.14
N GLU A 644 -13.86 -15.10 -2.29
CA GLU A 644 -14.46 -13.77 -2.42
C GLU A 644 -14.18 -12.88 -1.21
N GLN A 645 -13.95 -13.47 -0.04
CA GLN A 645 -13.67 -12.76 1.20
C GLN A 645 -12.18 -12.61 1.50
N LEU A 646 -11.28 -13.10 0.62
CA LEU A 646 -9.83 -13.13 0.85
C LEU A 646 -9.27 -11.77 1.29
N LYS A 647 -9.67 -10.69 0.59
CA LYS A 647 -9.17 -9.35 0.88
C LYS A 647 -9.60 -8.89 2.28
N THR A 648 -10.89 -8.98 2.57
CA THR A 648 -11.46 -8.55 3.86
C THR A 648 -10.93 -9.40 5.01
N ARG A 649 -10.89 -10.73 4.84
CA ARG A 649 -10.43 -11.70 5.84
C ARG A 649 -8.95 -11.52 6.19
N THR A 650 -8.09 -11.42 5.18
CA THR A 650 -6.64 -11.22 5.41
C THR A 650 -6.35 -9.82 5.94
N PHE A 651 -7.15 -8.81 5.60
CA PHE A 651 -6.97 -7.47 6.16
C PHE A 651 -7.38 -7.39 7.64
N ASP A 652 -8.47 -8.06 8.01
CA ASP A 652 -8.90 -8.15 9.42
C ASP A 652 -7.80 -8.75 10.31
N GLN A 653 -7.15 -9.81 9.84
CA GLN A 653 -6.00 -10.41 10.54
C GLN A 653 -4.84 -9.43 10.70
N GLU A 654 -4.46 -8.71 9.64
CA GLU A 654 -3.40 -7.70 9.69
C GLU A 654 -3.76 -6.53 10.62
N VAL A 655 -5.02 -6.10 10.66
CA VAL A 655 -5.48 -5.04 11.58
C VAL A 655 -5.47 -5.53 13.04
N SER A 656 -5.88 -6.77 13.30
CA SER A 656 -5.78 -7.38 14.62
C SER A 656 -4.33 -7.51 15.07
N TYR A 657 -3.43 -7.89 14.16
CA TYR A 657 -1.99 -7.95 14.42
C TYR A 657 -1.43 -6.56 14.74
N LEU A 658 -1.77 -5.55 13.92
CA LEU A 658 -1.42 -4.15 14.15
C LEU A 658 -1.84 -3.68 15.55
N ARG A 659 -3.07 -3.99 15.98
CA ARG A 659 -3.57 -3.60 17.31
C ARG A 659 -2.77 -4.23 18.45
N LEU A 660 -2.38 -5.51 18.32
CA LEU A 660 -1.52 -6.17 19.29
C LEU A 660 -0.13 -5.51 19.36
N LYS A 661 0.46 -5.17 18.21
CA LYS A 661 1.76 -4.48 18.16
C LYS A 661 1.68 -3.05 18.67
N ASP A 662 0.61 -2.33 18.38
CA ASP A 662 0.37 -0.97 18.88
C ASP A 662 0.25 -0.95 20.41
N ALA A 663 -0.44 -1.94 21.00
CA ALA A 663 -0.50 -2.14 22.44
C ALA A 663 0.89 -2.43 23.05
N LEU A 664 1.69 -3.30 22.43
CA LEU A 664 3.05 -3.58 22.90
C LEU A 664 3.95 -2.34 22.84
N VAL A 665 3.96 -1.60 21.73
CA VAL A 665 4.75 -0.36 21.60
C VAL A 665 4.30 0.67 22.63
N SER A 666 2.99 0.81 22.85
CA SER A 666 2.43 1.73 23.85
C SER A 666 2.83 1.34 25.27
N ALA A 667 2.77 0.05 25.63
CA ALA A 667 3.19 -0.44 26.94
C ALA A 667 4.69 -0.21 27.18
N ILE A 668 5.54 -0.44 26.17
CA ILE A 668 6.98 -0.18 26.30
C ILE A 668 7.26 1.33 26.44
N ALA A 669 6.54 2.19 25.72
CA ALA A 669 6.65 3.63 25.87
C ALA A 669 6.28 4.09 27.29
N LEU A 670 5.18 3.55 27.85
CA LEU A 670 4.80 3.81 29.25
C LEU A 670 5.86 3.32 30.25
N CYS A 671 6.49 2.17 30.02
CA CYS A 671 7.62 1.69 30.83
C CYS A 671 8.79 2.70 30.85
N ILE A 672 9.11 3.32 29.71
CA ILE A 672 10.16 4.35 29.61
C ILE A 672 9.73 5.61 30.37
N GLU A 673 8.48 6.05 30.21
CA GLU A 673 7.95 7.24 30.90
C GLU A 673 7.89 7.06 32.42
N LEU A 674 7.63 5.84 32.88
CA LEU A 674 7.67 5.45 34.30
C LEU A 674 9.10 5.38 34.85
N ALA A 675 10.09 5.10 34.00
CA ALA A 675 11.50 5.10 34.37
C ALA A 675 12.10 6.50 34.53
N ASP A 676 11.39 7.55 34.09
CA ASP A 676 11.81 8.94 34.23
C ASP A 676 11.90 9.39 35.71
N SER A 677 12.65 10.44 35.98
CA SER A 677 12.99 10.96 37.33
C SER A 677 11.83 11.62 38.10
N ARG A 678 10.59 11.55 37.60
CA ARG A 678 9.40 12.17 38.20
C ARG A 678 9.01 11.53 39.55
N PRO A 679 8.33 12.25 40.46
CA PRO A 679 7.83 11.69 41.72
C PRO A 679 6.83 10.53 41.50
N VAL A 680 6.78 9.58 42.44
CA VAL A 680 5.92 8.38 42.35
C VAL A 680 4.42 8.73 42.22
N GLU A 681 4.00 9.83 42.84
CA GLU A 681 2.61 10.32 42.81
C GLU A 681 2.17 10.71 41.39
N GLU A 682 3.07 11.27 40.57
CA GLU A 682 2.82 11.62 39.16
C GLU A 682 2.90 10.39 38.24
N LYS A 683 3.56 9.32 38.70
CA LYS A 683 3.70 8.05 37.97
C LYS A 683 2.47 7.15 38.10
N LYS A 684 1.65 7.34 39.13
CA LYS A 684 0.47 6.49 39.41
C LYS A 684 -0.47 6.37 38.20
N GLN A 685 -0.77 7.48 37.53
CA GLN A 685 -1.63 7.47 36.33
C GLN A 685 -1.02 6.64 35.19
N HIS A 686 0.29 6.76 34.95
CA HIS A 686 0.98 6.01 33.91
C HIS A 686 1.09 4.52 34.26
N TYR A 687 1.23 4.18 35.55
CA TYR A 687 1.22 2.81 36.06
C TYR A 687 -0.16 2.15 35.87
N ASP A 688 -1.25 2.85 36.22
CA ASP A 688 -2.62 2.37 36.00
C ASP A 688 -2.90 2.16 34.50
N GLN A 689 -2.43 3.09 33.66
CA GLN A 689 -2.51 2.95 32.20
C GLN A 689 -1.71 1.76 31.66
N LEU A 690 -0.50 1.53 32.18
CA LEU A 690 0.33 0.38 31.80
C LEU A 690 -0.40 -0.93 32.11
N ASN A 691 -0.95 -1.07 33.32
CA ASN A 691 -1.69 -2.26 33.72
C ASN A 691 -2.94 -2.48 32.85
N ALA A 692 -3.72 -1.43 32.60
CA ALA A 692 -4.86 -1.49 31.68
C ALA A 692 -4.45 -1.89 30.25
N CYS A 693 -3.30 -1.39 29.77
CA CYS A 693 -2.76 -1.76 28.45
C CYS A 693 -2.35 -3.23 28.40
N VAL A 694 -1.70 -3.75 29.45
CA VAL A 694 -1.29 -5.16 29.55
C VAL A 694 -2.51 -6.09 29.65
N ASP A 695 -3.54 -5.70 30.40
CA ASP A 695 -4.81 -6.45 30.50
C ASP A 695 -5.53 -6.48 29.16
N ALA A 696 -5.63 -5.33 28.49
CA ALA A 696 -6.24 -5.23 27.16
C ALA A 696 -5.47 -6.07 26.12
N PHE A 697 -4.13 -6.03 26.14
CA PHE A 697 -3.30 -6.89 25.30
C PHE A 697 -3.56 -8.38 25.56
N SER A 698 -3.63 -8.78 26.83
CA SER A 698 -3.87 -10.18 27.22
C SER A 698 -5.23 -10.67 26.76
N ALA A 699 -6.29 -9.89 26.99
CA ALA A 699 -7.64 -10.20 26.53
C ALA A 699 -7.73 -10.25 24.99
N ALA A 700 -7.03 -9.34 24.30
CA ALA A 700 -6.97 -9.32 22.85
C ALA A 700 -6.24 -10.56 22.28
N MET A 701 -5.15 -11.00 22.91
CA MET A 701 -4.43 -12.23 22.53
C MET A 701 -5.35 -13.45 22.61
N ASP A 702 -6.12 -13.60 23.70
CA ASP A 702 -7.05 -14.73 23.86
C ASP A 702 -8.16 -14.71 22.83
N LYS A 703 -8.74 -13.53 22.58
CA LYS A 703 -9.76 -13.35 21.54
C LYS A 703 -9.21 -13.70 20.15
N CYS A 704 -8.00 -13.22 19.82
CA CYS A 704 -7.35 -13.52 18.55
C CYS A 704 -7.03 -15.01 18.42
N ARG A 705 -6.63 -15.68 19.51
CA ARG A 705 -6.42 -17.14 19.51
C ARG A 705 -7.70 -17.91 19.20
N GLN A 706 -8.84 -17.48 19.71
CA GLN A 706 -10.14 -18.09 19.39
C GLN A 706 -10.55 -17.82 17.94
N MET A 707 -10.33 -16.61 17.44
CA MET A 707 -10.73 -16.20 16.09
C MET A 707 -9.83 -16.78 14.99
N TYR A 708 -8.55 -16.95 15.26
CA TYR A 708 -7.54 -17.29 14.25
C TYR A 708 -6.86 -18.64 14.55
N ALA A 709 -7.61 -19.61 15.08
CA ALA A 709 -7.10 -20.95 15.42
C ALA A 709 -6.80 -21.82 14.19
N GLU A 710 -7.46 -21.54 13.05
CA GLU A 710 -7.33 -22.34 11.84
C GLU A 710 -6.09 -21.98 11.02
N LYS A 711 -5.49 -23.01 10.41
CA LYS A 711 -4.39 -22.80 9.48
C LYS A 711 -4.92 -22.28 8.15
N GLU A 712 -4.25 -21.25 7.63
CA GLU A 712 -4.55 -20.75 6.30
C GLU A 712 -3.88 -21.55 5.19
N ARG A 713 -4.62 -21.74 4.10
CA ARG A 713 -4.09 -22.30 2.87
C ARG A 713 -3.16 -21.28 2.20
N ILE A 714 -1.97 -21.73 1.83
CA ILE A 714 -1.04 -20.94 1.01
C ILE A 714 -1.47 -21.06 -0.45
N SER A 715 -1.86 -19.95 -1.06
CA SER A 715 -2.02 -19.83 -2.51
C SER A 715 -0.91 -18.94 -3.09
N ILE A 716 -0.66 -19.11 -4.40
CA ILE A 716 0.39 -18.41 -5.11
C ILE A 716 0.09 -16.91 -5.24
N SER A 717 -1.18 -16.55 -5.43
CA SER A 717 -1.65 -15.17 -5.61
C SER A 717 -2.10 -14.50 -4.31
N ALA A 718 -2.46 -15.28 -3.30
CA ALA A 718 -2.84 -14.78 -1.98
C ALA A 718 -1.64 -14.25 -1.18
N PRO A 719 -1.85 -13.36 -0.19
CA PRO A 719 -0.83 -13.09 0.82
C PRO A 719 -0.40 -14.39 1.52
N PHE A 720 0.81 -14.39 2.10
CA PHE A 720 1.13 -15.44 3.06
C PHE A 720 0.24 -15.29 4.31
N PRO A 721 0.05 -16.38 5.08
CA PRO A 721 -0.68 -16.31 6.32
C PRO A 721 -0.15 -15.19 7.23
N SER A 722 -1.08 -14.47 7.84
CA SER A 722 -0.73 -13.37 8.74
C SER A 722 0.06 -13.90 9.94
N ARG A 723 1.08 -13.13 10.37
CA ARG A 723 1.93 -13.49 11.52
C ARG A 723 1.14 -13.64 12.82
N ILE A 724 -0.06 -13.05 12.90
CA ILE A 724 -0.95 -13.25 14.05
C ILE A 724 -1.26 -14.71 14.30
N ILE A 725 -1.46 -15.53 13.25
CA ILE A 725 -1.82 -16.94 13.37
C ILE A 725 -0.69 -17.71 14.05
N ALA A 726 0.55 -17.51 13.63
CA ALA A 726 1.71 -18.12 14.26
C ALA A 726 1.95 -17.58 15.68
N PHE A 727 1.64 -16.30 15.92
CA PHE A 727 1.88 -15.65 17.20
C PHE A 727 0.90 -16.10 18.31
N VAL A 728 -0.40 -16.15 18.03
CA VAL A 728 -1.44 -16.44 19.03
C VAL A 728 -1.64 -17.94 19.28
N ASN A 729 -1.25 -18.78 18.33
CA ASN A 729 -1.37 -20.24 18.44
C ASN A 729 -0.08 -20.94 18.90
N SER A 730 1.01 -20.20 19.09
CA SER A 730 2.25 -20.78 19.60
C SER A 730 2.04 -21.35 21.02
N PRO A 731 2.63 -22.51 21.35
CA PRO A 731 2.67 -23.05 22.70
C PRO A 731 3.58 -22.22 23.61
N VAL A 732 4.49 -21.41 23.05
CA VAL A 732 5.28 -20.45 23.81
C VAL A 732 4.33 -19.43 24.44
N PRO A 733 4.38 -19.22 25.77
CA PRO A 733 3.40 -18.39 26.50
C PRO A 733 3.68 -16.88 26.33
N TYR A 734 3.61 -16.36 25.10
CA TYR A 734 3.93 -14.96 24.79
C TYR A 734 3.08 -13.96 25.57
N ARG A 735 1.79 -14.28 25.80
CA ARG A 735 0.87 -13.45 26.60
C ARG A 735 1.46 -13.21 28.00
N GLU A 736 1.83 -14.27 28.69
CA GLU A 736 2.38 -14.22 30.03
C GLU A 736 3.81 -13.66 30.04
N LEU A 737 4.63 -14.00 29.05
CA LEU A 737 6.00 -13.50 28.93
C LEU A 737 6.04 -11.98 28.80
N TYR A 738 5.28 -11.41 27.85
CA TYR A 738 5.17 -9.97 27.67
C TYR A 738 4.52 -9.30 28.89
N GLY A 739 3.41 -9.85 29.39
CA GLY A 739 2.70 -9.29 30.54
C GLY A 739 3.57 -9.24 31.81
N THR A 740 4.32 -10.31 32.09
CA THR A 740 5.22 -10.38 33.25
C THR A 740 6.39 -9.39 33.12
N ALA A 741 7.02 -9.32 31.94
CA ALA A 741 8.15 -8.41 31.71
C ALA A 741 7.75 -6.93 31.79
N LEU A 742 6.59 -6.56 31.23
CA LEU A 742 6.08 -5.18 31.28
C LEU A 742 5.66 -4.78 32.69
N ARG A 743 4.91 -5.64 33.40
CA ARG A 743 4.49 -5.38 34.78
C ARG A 743 5.69 -5.30 35.73
N LEU A 744 6.74 -6.09 35.52
CA LEU A 744 7.97 -6.02 36.31
C LEU A 744 8.53 -4.58 36.35
N VAL A 745 8.61 -3.92 35.19
CA VAL A 745 9.07 -2.52 35.12
C VAL A 745 8.11 -1.59 35.85
N GLY A 746 6.80 -1.79 35.68
CA GLY A 746 5.76 -1.01 36.37
C GLY A 746 5.86 -1.09 37.89
N GLU A 747 5.96 -2.31 38.45
CA GLU A 747 6.08 -2.54 39.90
C GLU A 747 7.38 -1.95 40.47
N LEU A 748 8.49 -2.07 39.73
CA LEU A 748 9.76 -1.45 40.11
C LEU A 748 9.65 0.08 40.13
N ALA A 749 9.03 0.68 39.12
CA ALA A 749 8.86 2.13 39.04
C ALA A 749 7.90 2.68 40.11
N ALA A 750 6.92 1.88 40.54
CA ALA A 750 5.98 2.23 41.62
C ALA A 750 6.56 2.01 43.03
N GLY A 751 7.72 1.35 43.16
CA GLY A 751 8.33 1.03 44.46
C GLY A 751 7.71 -0.18 45.16
N HIS A 752 6.96 -1.02 44.45
CA HIS A 752 6.35 -2.24 45.01
C HIS A 752 7.34 -3.41 44.97
N THR A 753 8.32 -3.37 45.87
CA THR A 753 9.49 -4.26 45.82
C THR A 753 9.15 -5.75 45.85
N LEU A 754 8.20 -6.18 46.70
CA LEU A 754 7.81 -7.60 46.78
C LEU A 754 7.16 -8.11 45.48
N ALA A 755 6.25 -7.33 44.89
CA ALA A 755 5.59 -7.70 43.64
C ALA A 755 6.60 -7.77 42.48
N ALA A 756 7.56 -6.85 42.43
CA ALA A 756 8.65 -6.89 41.46
C ALA A 756 9.54 -8.14 41.62
N GLN A 757 9.89 -8.52 42.85
CA GLN A 757 10.66 -9.74 43.13
C GLN A 757 9.93 -11.01 42.66
N ASP A 758 8.62 -11.08 42.91
CA ASP A 758 7.79 -12.21 42.48
C ASP A 758 7.71 -12.30 40.95
N LEU A 759 7.49 -11.17 40.27
CA LEU A 759 7.46 -11.11 38.80
C LEU A 759 8.81 -11.45 38.17
N SER A 760 9.93 -10.98 38.73
CA SER A 760 11.28 -11.32 38.26
C SER A 760 11.54 -12.83 38.37
N THR A 761 11.14 -13.43 39.50
CA THR A 761 11.25 -14.88 39.72
C THR A 761 10.35 -15.67 38.77
N ALA A 762 9.12 -15.20 38.54
CA ALA A 762 8.19 -15.81 37.58
C ALA A 762 8.75 -15.79 36.16
N ALA A 763 9.27 -14.64 35.70
CA ALA A 763 9.90 -14.51 34.38
C ALA A 763 11.09 -15.47 34.22
N ALA A 764 12.00 -15.53 35.20
CA ALA A 764 13.15 -16.43 35.17
C ALA A 764 12.76 -17.91 35.14
N ARG A 765 11.64 -18.29 35.77
CA ARG A 765 11.11 -19.67 35.72
C ARG A 765 10.44 -20.00 34.38
N MET A 766 9.83 -19.02 33.72
CA MET A 766 9.10 -19.22 32.47
C MET A 766 10.01 -19.37 31.25
N LEU A 767 11.13 -18.64 31.21
CA LEU A 767 12.05 -18.64 30.07
C LEU A 767 12.55 -20.04 29.69
N PRO A 768 13.08 -20.89 30.61
CA PRO A 768 13.51 -22.24 30.24
C PRO A 768 12.38 -23.12 29.70
N ARG A 769 11.16 -22.96 30.22
CA ARG A 769 9.99 -23.69 29.72
C ARG A 769 9.61 -23.23 28.31
N ALA A 770 9.64 -21.93 28.06
CA ALA A 770 9.42 -21.36 26.74
C ALA A 770 10.42 -21.88 25.70
N LEU A 771 11.68 -22.11 26.09
CA LEU A 771 12.69 -22.72 25.21
C LEU A 771 12.38 -24.18 24.87
N LEU A 772 11.83 -24.96 25.80
CA LEU A 772 11.39 -26.33 25.53
C LEU A 772 10.23 -26.35 24.53
N ASP A 773 9.23 -25.48 24.72
CA ASP A 773 8.10 -25.34 23.82
C ASP A 773 8.56 -24.88 22.41
N LEU A 774 9.49 -23.92 22.36
CA LEU A 774 10.12 -23.45 21.13
C LEU A 774 10.87 -24.58 20.40
N THR A 775 11.61 -25.42 21.13
CA THR A 775 12.36 -26.56 20.54
C THR A 775 11.40 -27.53 19.86
N ALA A 776 10.26 -27.81 20.48
CA ALA A 776 9.26 -28.71 19.93
C ALA A 776 8.61 -28.15 18.66
N GLU A 777 8.39 -26.82 18.58
CA GLU A 777 7.90 -26.17 17.36
C GLU A 777 8.94 -26.16 16.23
N LEU A 778 10.21 -25.96 16.57
CA LEU A 778 11.32 -25.91 15.62
C LEU A 778 11.78 -27.30 15.14
N ALA A 779 11.16 -28.38 15.58
CA ALA A 779 11.48 -29.72 15.11
C ALA A 779 11.16 -29.88 13.61
N VAL A 780 12.08 -30.49 12.86
CA VAL A 780 11.89 -30.78 11.43
C VAL A 780 10.82 -31.85 11.26
N LYS A 781 9.83 -31.57 10.41
CA LYS A 781 8.77 -32.52 10.03
C LYS A 781 8.76 -32.65 8.51
N GLY A 782 9.12 -33.82 7.99
CA GLY A 782 9.22 -34.06 6.56
C GLY A 782 10.42 -33.36 5.93
N ASP A 783 10.20 -32.67 4.81
CA ASP A 783 11.24 -31.95 4.07
C ASP A 783 11.80 -30.75 4.90
N PRO A 784 13.11 -30.74 5.24
CA PRO A 784 13.73 -29.69 6.04
C PRO A 784 13.69 -28.29 5.40
N VAL A 785 13.73 -28.22 4.07
CA VAL A 785 13.68 -26.97 3.32
C VAL A 785 12.25 -26.47 3.22
N TRP A 786 11.28 -27.37 3.04
CA TRP A 786 9.87 -27.01 2.98
C TRP A 786 9.37 -26.37 4.28
N CYS A 787 9.75 -26.92 5.43
CA CYS A 787 9.34 -26.39 6.73
C CYS A 787 10.12 -25.13 7.18
N MET A 788 11.11 -24.68 6.39
CA MET A 788 12.04 -23.62 6.76
C MET A 788 11.33 -22.30 7.09
N ARG A 789 10.37 -21.87 6.26
CA ARG A 789 9.63 -20.62 6.43
C ARG A 789 8.93 -20.56 7.78
N ASP A 790 8.19 -21.61 8.14
CA ASP A 790 7.38 -21.64 9.36
C ASP A 790 8.29 -21.68 10.59
N ARG A 791 9.41 -22.42 10.51
CA ARG A 791 10.42 -22.46 11.58
C ARG A 791 11.11 -21.12 11.79
N LEU A 792 11.44 -20.40 10.72
CA LEU A 792 11.98 -19.04 10.82
C LEU A 792 10.97 -18.08 11.46
N GLU A 793 9.69 -18.20 11.10
CA GLU A 793 8.63 -17.35 11.68
C GLU A 793 8.44 -17.60 13.18
N THR A 794 8.45 -18.87 13.60
CA THR A 794 8.49 -19.26 15.02
C THR A 794 9.73 -18.69 15.73
N LEU A 795 10.91 -18.82 15.13
CA LEU A 795 12.15 -18.30 15.68
C LEU A 795 12.12 -16.75 15.81
N SER A 796 11.58 -16.07 14.80
CA SER A 796 11.44 -14.61 14.76
C SER A 796 10.53 -14.09 15.88
N ASN A 797 9.44 -14.78 16.19
CA ASN A 797 8.57 -14.45 17.33
C ASN A 797 9.34 -14.45 18.65
N TYR A 798 10.18 -15.45 18.86
CA TYR A 798 10.99 -15.54 20.09
C TYR A 798 12.12 -14.51 20.10
N LEU A 799 12.79 -14.28 18.96
CA LEU A 799 13.82 -13.24 18.82
C LEU A 799 13.27 -11.84 19.13
N GLU A 800 12.06 -11.52 18.68
CA GLU A 800 11.41 -10.25 18.99
C GLU A 800 11.21 -10.08 20.50
N PHE A 801 10.74 -11.14 21.18
CA PHE A 801 10.62 -11.14 22.64
C PHE A 801 11.97 -10.97 23.33
N VAL A 802 13.03 -11.67 22.87
CA VAL A 802 14.40 -11.50 23.39
C VAL A 802 14.87 -10.05 23.24
N GLY A 803 14.59 -9.40 22.11
CA GLY A 803 14.88 -7.98 21.90
C GLY A 803 14.19 -7.08 22.93
N ILE A 804 12.90 -7.32 23.16
CA ILE A 804 12.07 -6.55 24.09
C ILE A 804 12.48 -6.77 25.55
N ILE A 805 12.64 -8.01 26.02
CA ILE A 805 13.05 -8.27 27.41
C ILE A 805 14.46 -7.75 27.70
N THR A 806 15.37 -7.83 26.73
CA THR A 806 16.72 -7.24 26.85
C THR A 806 16.64 -5.73 27.04
N PHE A 807 15.76 -5.05 26.30
CA PHE A 807 15.52 -3.62 26.46
C PHE A 807 14.91 -3.29 27.83
N LEU A 808 13.86 -4.00 28.24
CA LEU A 808 13.19 -3.78 29.52
C LEU A 808 14.11 -4.03 30.73
N LEU A 809 15.01 -5.01 30.66
CA LEU A 809 16.06 -5.21 31.68
C LEU A 809 16.99 -3.99 31.78
N GLY A 810 17.28 -3.34 30.66
CA GLY A 810 18.00 -2.06 30.64
C GLY A 810 17.25 -0.97 31.39
N VAL A 811 15.94 -0.86 31.17
CA VAL A 811 15.06 0.09 31.87
C VAL A 811 14.99 -0.23 33.38
N CYS A 812 14.87 -1.52 33.76
CA CYS A 812 14.93 -1.95 35.17
C CYS A 812 16.26 -1.55 35.82
N ASN A 813 17.39 -1.71 35.12
CA ASN A 813 18.69 -1.32 35.61
C ASN A 813 18.81 0.20 35.80
N GLU A 814 18.23 1.02 34.92
CA GLU A 814 18.20 2.48 35.10
C GLU A 814 17.34 2.92 36.29
N LEU A 815 16.21 2.25 36.53
CA LEU A 815 15.36 2.45 37.71
C LEU A 815 16.08 2.10 39.01
N PHE A 816 16.88 1.05 39.00
CA PHE A 816 17.59 0.56 40.19
C PHE A 816 18.94 1.29 40.43
N ALA A 817 19.66 1.65 39.38
CA ALA A 817 20.99 2.29 39.42
C ALA A 817 21.11 3.43 38.38
N PRO A 818 20.54 4.63 38.64
CA PRO A 818 20.51 5.72 37.67
C PRO A 818 21.91 6.24 37.33
N THR A 819 22.23 6.25 36.02
CA THR A 819 23.54 6.63 35.45
C THR A 819 23.99 8.07 35.73
N ASN A 820 23.07 8.95 36.13
CA ASN A 820 23.33 10.37 36.41
C ASN A 820 23.73 10.70 37.86
N ALA A 821 23.83 9.71 38.76
CA ALA A 821 24.45 9.93 40.06
C ALA A 821 25.98 10.07 39.86
N LYS A 822 26.47 11.32 39.68
CA LYS A 822 27.89 11.67 39.78
C LYS A 822 28.51 10.85 40.89
N LYS A 823 29.53 10.03 40.57
CA LYS A 823 30.40 9.23 41.46
C LYS A 823 30.53 9.87 42.85
N SER A 824 29.53 9.68 43.69
CA SER A 824 29.52 10.09 45.08
C SER A 824 30.02 8.84 45.77
N LYS A 825 31.26 8.92 46.29
CA LYS A 825 31.81 7.94 47.21
C LYS A 825 30.95 7.94 48.48
N LYS A 826 29.81 7.29 48.43
CA LYS A 826 29.07 6.76 49.57
C LYS A 826 28.55 5.39 49.14
N LYS A 827 29.30 4.35 49.52
CA LYS A 827 28.70 3.04 49.80
C LYS A 827 27.72 3.26 50.95
N THR A 828 26.51 3.72 50.65
CA THR A 828 25.43 3.88 51.62
C THR A 828 24.58 2.63 51.55
N ASN A 829 24.38 2.01 52.72
CA ASN A 829 23.61 0.79 52.98
C ASN A 829 22.42 0.61 52.02
N GLN A 830 22.56 -0.29 51.05
CA GLN A 830 21.40 -0.83 50.33
C GLN A 830 20.54 -1.61 51.31
N SER A 831 19.22 -1.45 51.24
CA SER A 831 18.30 -2.22 52.09
C SER A 831 18.38 -3.71 51.72
N PRO A 832 18.04 -4.63 52.65
CA PRO A 832 17.99 -6.07 52.34
C PRO A 832 17.09 -6.39 51.14
N ASP A 833 16.00 -5.63 50.97
CA ASP A 833 15.05 -5.79 49.88
C ASP A 833 15.60 -5.27 48.54
N GLU A 834 16.44 -4.23 48.55
CA GLU A 834 17.15 -3.75 47.35
C GLU A 834 18.19 -4.78 46.90
N LEU A 835 18.99 -5.33 47.82
CA LEU A 835 19.98 -6.37 47.52
C LEU A 835 19.32 -7.60 46.89
N LYS A 836 18.21 -8.06 47.46
CA LYS A 836 17.43 -9.20 46.95
C LYS A 836 16.82 -8.89 45.57
N THR A 837 16.34 -7.67 45.34
CA THR A 837 15.85 -7.24 44.02
C THR A 837 16.95 -7.26 42.97
N SER A 838 18.15 -6.76 43.30
CA SER A 838 19.31 -6.81 42.42
C SER A 838 19.72 -8.25 42.09
N GLU A 839 19.74 -9.15 43.07
CA GLU A 839 20.07 -10.56 42.89
C GLU A 839 19.08 -11.25 41.93
N LEU A 840 17.78 -11.00 42.10
CA LEU A 840 16.74 -11.57 41.25
C LEU A 840 16.75 -11.01 39.82
N LEU A 841 17.08 -9.73 39.65
CA LEU A 841 17.27 -9.13 38.33
C LEU A 841 18.51 -9.68 37.63
N ASN A 842 19.60 -9.94 38.37
CA ASN A 842 20.79 -10.60 37.84
C ASN A 842 20.50 -12.03 37.40
N LYS A 843 19.76 -12.78 38.20
CA LYS A 843 19.32 -14.14 37.83
C LYS A 843 18.45 -14.14 36.57
N LEU A 844 17.55 -13.16 36.42
CA LEU A 844 16.75 -13.01 35.20
C LEU A 844 17.64 -12.66 34.00
N ASN A 845 18.62 -11.76 34.16
CA ASN A 845 19.61 -11.41 33.13
C ASN A 845 20.40 -12.65 32.68
N GLU A 846 20.91 -13.46 33.61
CA GLU A 846 21.57 -14.74 33.31
C GLU A 846 20.67 -15.68 32.50
N THR A 847 19.40 -15.81 32.90
CA THR A 847 18.43 -16.67 32.19
C THR A 847 18.16 -16.17 30.74
N VAL A 848 18.16 -14.86 30.51
CA VAL A 848 18.06 -14.28 29.16
C VAL A 848 19.34 -14.54 28.36
N GLN A 849 20.52 -14.46 28.97
CA GLN A 849 21.78 -14.83 28.31
C GLN A 849 21.84 -16.32 27.95
N ASP A 850 21.30 -17.20 28.79
CA ASP A 850 21.14 -18.63 28.50
C ASP A 850 20.20 -18.84 27.31
N SER A 851 19.11 -18.07 27.24
CA SER A 851 18.20 -18.09 26.09
C SER A 851 18.92 -17.65 24.80
N ILE A 852 19.76 -16.62 24.85
CA ILE A 852 20.56 -16.19 23.69
C ILE A 852 21.52 -17.30 23.25
N THR A 853 22.25 -17.90 24.19
CA THR A 853 23.19 -19.00 23.92
C THR A 853 22.48 -20.20 23.30
N PHE A 854 21.29 -20.52 23.80
CA PHE A 854 20.44 -21.58 23.25
C PHE A 854 20.04 -21.30 21.78
N LEU A 855 19.66 -20.05 21.47
CA LEU A 855 19.33 -19.66 20.09
C LEU A 855 20.54 -19.75 19.16
N GLU A 856 21.73 -19.37 19.63
CA GLU A 856 22.98 -19.54 18.86
C GLU A 856 23.23 -21.02 18.51
N ASN A 857 23.04 -21.92 19.48
CA ASN A 857 23.19 -23.37 19.26
C ASN A 857 22.19 -23.92 18.23
N ILE A 858 20.94 -23.44 18.24
CA ILE A 858 19.93 -23.81 17.23
C ILE A 858 20.38 -23.40 15.82
N LEU A 859 20.96 -22.20 15.70
CA LEU A 859 21.41 -21.66 14.42
C LEU A 859 22.59 -22.44 13.83
N ASP A 860 23.42 -23.07 14.66
CA ASP A 860 24.54 -23.91 14.20
C ASP A 860 24.06 -25.17 13.47
N GLY A 861 22.93 -25.74 13.91
CA GLY A 861 22.28 -26.91 13.30
C GLY A 861 21.21 -26.58 12.26
N TRP A 862 21.12 -25.32 11.79
CA TRP A 862 20.05 -24.92 10.87
C TRP A 862 20.17 -25.66 9.52
N PRO A 863 19.08 -26.15 8.90
CA PRO A 863 19.19 -26.96 7.68
C PRO A 863 19.85 -26.22 6.52
N GLN A 864 20.55 -26.96 5.66
CA GLN A 864 21.13 -26.44 4.41
C GLN A 864 20.19 -26.70 3.22
N TYR A 865 20.39 -25.95 2.14
CA TYR A 865 19.74 -26.22 0.86
C TYR A 865 20.57 -27.25 0.10
N GLU A 866 20.08 -28.48 0.00
CA GLU A 866 20.64 -29.54 -0.83
C GLU A 866 19.77 -29.65 -2.10
N LEU A 867 20.36 -29.39 -3.26
CA LEU A 867 19.62 -29.28 -4.53
C LEU A 867 20.06 -30.38 -5.50
N PRO A 868 19.12 -31.02 -6.22
CA PRO A 868 19.46 -31.90 -7.33
C PRO A 868 19.90 -31.10 -8.57
N ASN A 869 20.91 -31.59 -9.30
CA ASN A 869 21.52 -30.92 -10.47
C ASN A 869 20.73 -31.08 -11.79
N ASP A 870 19.41 -31.24 -11.75
CA ASP A 870 18.63 -31.73 -12.91
C ASP A 870 18.48 -30.70 -14.05
N LEU A 871 18.32 -29.40 -13.73
CA LEU A 871 18.19 -28.36 -14.77
C LEU A 871 19.49 -28.15 -15.56
N GLU A 872 20.64 -28.12 -14.89
CA GLU A 872 21.94 -27.93 -15.57
C GLU A 872 22.26 -29.09 -16.51
N GLN A 873 21.94 -30.32 -16.07
CA GLN A 873 22.03 -31.51 -16.92
C GLN A 873 21.08 -31.41 -18.12
N THR A 874 19.84 -30.95 -17.92
CA THR A 874 18.85 -30.77 -18.99
C THR A 874 19.30 -29.72 -20.03
N LEU A 875 19.86 -28.59 -19.59
CA LEU A 875 20.35 -27.54 -20.48
C LEU A 875 21.58 -27.99 -21.28
N ALA A 876 22.50 -28.69 -20.63
CA ALA A 876 23.66 -29.31 -21.29
C ALA A 876 23.21 -30.33 -22.35
N ASN A 877 22.20 -31.15 -22.05
CA ASN A 877 21.63 -32.12 -22.98
C ASN A 877 20.97 -31.47 -24.22
N LEU A 878 20.42 -30.26 -24.07
CA LEU A 878 19.78 -29.51 -25.15
C LEU A 878 20.73 -28.58 -25.92
N SER A 879 22.03 -28.55 -25.56
CA SER A 879 23.03 -27.64 -26.15
C SER A 879 22.63 -26.15 -26.10
N ILE A 880 21.81 -25.78 -25.10
CA ILE A 880 21.35 -24.41 -24.90
C ILE A 880 22.39 -23.70 -24.03
N ASP A 881 22.99 -22.65 -24.59
CA ASP A 881 23.95 -21.72 -23.96
C ASP A 881 24.88 -22.35 -22.90
N ASN A 882 26.05 -22.84 -23.32
CA ASN A 882 27.09 -23.43 -22.45
C ASN A 882 27.62 -22.48 -21.34
N LYS A 883 27.09 -21.25 -21.21
CA LYS A 883 27.45 -20.25 -20.21
C LYS A 883 26.38 -19.98 -19.16
N TYR A 884 25.14 -20.45 -19.34
CA TYR A 884 24.10 -20.22 -18.33
C TYR A 884 24.29 -21.17 -17.13
N GLN A 885 24.54 -20.59 -15.96
CA GLN A 885 24.55 -21.30 -14.68
C GLN A 885 23.41 -20.76 -13.82
N SER A 886 22.58 -21.66 -13.28
CA SER A 886 21.44 -21.24 -12.48
C SER A 886 21.93 -20.55 -11.21
N PRO A 887 21.53 -19.30 -10.91
CA PRO A 887 21.95 -18.63 -9.70
C PRO A 887 21.18 -19.14 -8.46
N VAL A 888 20.24 -20.06 -8.60
CA VAL A 888 19.34 -20.48 -7.51
C VAL A 888 20.11 -21.11 -6.36
N GLU A 889 21.02 -22.05 -6.64
CA GLU A 889 21.80 -22.71 -5.60
C GLU A 889 22.64 -21.71 -4.80
N SER A 890 23.39 -20.86 -5.51
CA SER A 890 24.24 -19.85 -4.87
C SER A 890 23.41 -18.83 -4.08
N LYS A 891 22.27 -18.38 -4.61
CA LYS A 891 21.35 -17.46 -3.90
C LYS A 891 20.76 -18.11 -2.65
N LEU A 892 20.35 -19.37 -2.71
CA LEU A 892 19.78 -20.08 -1.56
C LEU A 892 20.84 -20.28 -0.47
N LYS A 893 22.04 -20.73 -0.83
CA LYS A 893 23.15 -20.92 0.10
C LYS A 893 23.62 -19.60 0.71
N ASN A 894 23.98 -18.63 -0.11
CA ASN A 894 24.49 -17.34 0.38
C ASN A 894 23.43 -16.59 1.19
N GLY A 895 22.18 -16.56 0.71
CA GLY A 895 21.08 -15.91 1.41
C GLY A 895 20.82 -16.50 2.80
N ARG A 896 20.93 -17.83 2.96
CA ARG A 896 20.87 -18.49 4.26
C ARG A 896 21.99 -18.03 5.17
N ASP A 897 23.22 -18.12 4.68
CA ASP A 897 24.41 -17.88 5.48
C ASP A 897 24.47 -16.42 5.95
N ASP A 898 24.07 -15.49 5.09
CA ASP A 898 23.92 -14.07 5.41
C ASP A 898 22.82 -13.84 6.46
N MET A 899 21.65 -14.48 6.31
CA MET A 899 20.56 -14.41 7.29
C MET A 899 20.99 -14.92 8.67
N ILE A 900 21.61 -16.10 8.73
CA ILE A 900 22.10 -16.68 10.00
C ILE A 900 23.19 -15.79 10.61
N THR A 901 24.10 -15.27 9.79
CA THR A 901 25.17 -14.38 10.24
C THR A 901 24.62 -13.07 10.81
N ASP A 902 23.60 -12.47 10.20
CA ASP A 902 22.93 -11.27 10.72
C ASP A 902 22.33 -11.54 12.11
N VAL A 903 21.57 -12.63 12.26
CA VAL A 903 20.97 -13.01 13.55
C VAL A 903 22.04 -13.26 14.62
N ARG A 904 23.11 -14.00 14.30
CA ARG A 904 24.24 -14.21 15.23
C ARG A 904 24.86 -12.88 15.67
N ASN A 905 25.05 -11.95 14.74
CA ASN A 905 25.61 -10.63 15.06
C ASN A 905 24.66 -9.81 15.95
N ILE A 906 23.35 -9.93 15.77
CA ILE A 906 22.33 -9.31 16.63
C ILE A 906 22.39 -9.91 18.04
N LEU A 907 22.38 -11.24 18.16
CA LEU A 907 22.43 -11.96 19.43
C LEU A 907 23.71 -11.64 20.22
N LYS A 908 24.87 -11.62 19.57
CA LYS A 908 26.15 -11.21 20.19
C LYS A 908 26.11 -9.78 20.73
N ARG A 909 25.49 -8.83 20.02
CA ARG A 909 25.31 -7.45 20.50
C ARG A 909 24.41 -7.41 21.74
N LYS A 910 23.34 -8.21 21.77
CA LYS A 910 22.42 -8.30 22.91
C LYS A 910 23.09 -8.92 24.13
N SER A 911 23.79 -10.04 23.95
CA SER A 911 24.59 -10.66 25.03
C SER A 911 25.63 -9.69 25.58
N LYS A 912 26.34 -8.94 24.71
CA LYS A 912 27.29 -7.92 25.14
C LYS A 912 26.63 -6.81 25.95
N TYR A 913 25.47 -6.31 25.53
CA TYR A 913 24.72 -5.29 26.26
C TYR A 913 24.24 -5.79 27.62
N LEU A 914 23.66 -6.99 27.69
CA LEU A 914 23.24 -7.62 28.95
C LEU A 914 24.38 -7.76 29.96
N LYS A 915 25.60 -8.06 29.50
CA LYS A 915 26.81 -8.10 30.34
C LYS A 915 27.25 -6.73 30.87
N THR A 916 26.74 -5.63 30.30
CA THR A 916 26.98 -4.27 30.83
C THR A 916 25.96 -3.83 31.88
N LEU A 917 24.83 -4.54 31.99
CA LEU A 917 23.80 -4.26 32.99
C LEU A 917 24.15 -4.96 34.30
N LEU A 918 23.90 -4.28 35.43
CA LEU A 918 24.01 -4.76 36.82
C LEU A 918 25.29 -5.59 37.12
N GLN A 919 26.33 -4.91 37.63
CA GLN A 919 27.48 -5.51 38.32
C GLN A 919 27.39 -5.30 39.82
#